data_AF-A0A7C5ZXG4-F1
#
_entry.id   AF-A0A7C5ZXG4-F1
#
_cell.length_a   1.000
_cell.length_b   1.000
_cell.length_c   1.000
_cell.angle_alpha   90.00
_cell.angle_beta   90.00
_cell.angle_gamma   90.00
#
_symmetry.space_group_name_H-M   'P 1'
#
loop_
_entity.id
_entity.type
_entity.pdbx_description
1 polymer ?
#
loop_
_entity_poly.entity_id
_entity_poly.type
_entity_poly.pdbx_seq_one_letter_code
_entity_poly.pdbx_strand_id
1 'polypeptide(L)'
;MEERVVGDSRLPQILMFKLLQYYGPLRKSASIKFSTLMFYFIVVFSSLFSGVFVRGFYGFSNISEKELMNIISVTFSSVIAMGIFLGLKGGITSLEPEIDFVLTSPVKPSTYMLADLLFQFVFLNVAVTPPLISFSAVMLYPDFKNLPMVFLSYELMLLTSSLMAQTLGVLKSVWKDVMVEAFGWILLALLFIPLLGMAMGFEINYSDLPYPSTILSRCAFGSLSLGDITLGLIYLAVIVIAYFAAMRINFLPDVTPLLTTALMEMPSSNRRILRGVPKLFMQVLSPKMSEKPMALTVKLNLLRILRDGSLFTALMLFGIATLANLSFPILIRQVSFSALATLTFNILYTPLIPAIFSINWGIVERESLWATAVSEDGFKKYVKGMLIAYFIATFSFALIFYIAFNILLAGTPFIILDFLLLFSITLFASILSVATALTLAKPSNALSLSALLYVFIPLFGSLFLSMPVILARTTISIADVPPPTILFVLLLYTILIAFLLSRYVLARSKTFFDKTPVEETVPQIQFQRNYKNYFLNFLTLASLILMATSLTGFFFGPSTDPSRKYYGPPLAVLMGLMLTASILMQRKALGQDEKAMYSVPSKVPWKASQTLLILLLALLFPSVLQFPLLTLSFSSGIRANDLTLLFLGEIAIIIPMLLYMVSKGISVEFIGLDSRSAIPEFKLALLILPLTVLTGLLAGVVVQILVPLPPWVERIFSTVSPSSFKNLVVLSFFTIFFAAPCEEMLFRGFVQRGLESSLGDTWGIVGSSILFGLFHLNLWQFLPAFLLGLILGYVFRRRRYRIWCPIALHAAYNVTLLILSYVFNV
;
A
#
# COMPACT_ATOMS: atom_id res chain seq x y z
N MET A 1 -38.11 -42.24 -16.74
CA MET A 1 -38.29 -41.23 -15.67
C MET A 1 -36.95 -40.86 -15.00
N GLU A 2 -35.81 -40.98 -15.69
CA GLU A 2 -34.47 -40.86 -15.07
C GLU A 2 -33.56 -39.73 -15.64
N GLU A 3 -34.05 -38.88 -16.55
CA GLU A 3 -33.24 -37.78 -17.10
C GLU A 3 -33.42 -36.43 -16.38
N ARG A 4 -34.30 -36.32 -15.37
CA ARG A 4 -34.66 -35.01 -14.78
C ARG A 4 -33.96 -34.63 -13.48
N VAL A 5 -33.10 -35.48 -12.90
CA VAL A 5 -32.54 -35.22 -11.54
C VAL A 5 -31.06 -34.77 -11.55
N VAL A 6 -30.34 -34.85 -12.67
CA VAL A 6 -28.89 -34.59 -12.70
C VAL A 6 -28.52 -33.13 -13.06
N GLY A 7 -29.51 -32.29 -13.39
CA GLY A 7 -29.28 -30.94 -13.95
C GLY A 7 -29.09 -29.77 -12.98
N ASP A 8 -29.70 -29.80 -11.78
CA ASP A 8 -29.79 -28.62 -10.90
C ASP A 8 -28.83 -28.63 -9.71
N SER A 9 -28.17 -29.75 -9.41
CA SER A 9 -27.32 -29.90 -8.21
C SER A 9 -25.89 -29.36 -8.33
N ARG A 10 -25.50 -28.81 -9.50
CA ARG A 10 -24.11 -28.39 -9.77
C ARG A 10 -23.78 -26.95 -9.41
N LEU A 11 -24.76 -26.04 -9.28
CA LEU A 11 -24.49 -24.63 -8.96
C LEU A 11 -23.69 -24.46 -7.64
N PRO A 12 -24.10 -25.06 -6.51
CA PRO A 12 -23.36 -24.91 -5.26
C PRO A 12 -21.98 -25.55 -5.32
N GLN A 13 -21.82 -26.62 -6.12
CA GLN A 13 -20.53 -27.31 -6.29
C GLN A 13 -19.54 -26.45 -7.06
N ILE A 14 -19.95 -25.82 -8.17
CA ILE A 14 -19.11 -24.92 -8.97
C ILE A 14 -18.75 -23.67 -8.14
N LEU A 15 -19.72 -23.07 -7.44
CA LEU A 15 -19.47 -21.92 -6.57
C LEU A 15 -18.49 -22.27 -5.45
N MET A 16 -18.68 -23.43 -4.79
CA MET A 16 -17.77 -23.90 -3.74
C MET A 16 -16.36 -24.15 -4.29
N PHE A 17 -16.24 -24.73 -5.48
CA PHE A 17 -14.96 -24.93 -6.15
C PHE A 17 -14.24 -23.60 -6.38
N LYS A 18 -14.91 -22.59 -6.96
CA LYS A 18 -14.37 -21.24 -7.16
C LYS A 18 -13.92 -20.60 -5.83
N LEU A 19 -14.76 -20.65 -4.80
CA LEU A 19 -14.43 -20.10 -3.48
C LEU A 19 -13.25 -20.81 -2.83
N LEU A 20 -13.17 -22.15 -2.93
CA LEU A 20 -12.04 -22.92 -2.41
C LEU A 20 -10.75 -22.66 -3.19
N GLN A 21 -10.84 -22.47 -4.50
CA GLN A 21 -9.68 -22.16 -5.31
C GLN A 21 -9.11 -20.78 -4.96
N TYR A 22 -9.97 -19.78 -4.77
CA TYR A 22 -9.56 -18.41 -4.46
C TYR A 22 -9.17 -18.23 -2.97
N TYR A 23 -10.03 -18.66 -2.05
CA TYR A 23 -9.87 -18.43 -0.61
C TYR A 23 -9.28 -19.63 0.14
N GLY A 24 -9.17 -20.80 -0.47
CA GLY A 24 -8.55 -21.99 0.14
C GLY A 24 -7.12 -21.78 0.62
N PRO A 25 -6.26 -21.01 -0.09
CA PRO A 25 -4.93 -20.66 0.42
C PRO A 25 -4.95 -19.96 1.78
N LEU A 26 -5.99 -19.18 2.10
CA LEU A 26 -6.17 -18.57 3.42
C LEU A 26 -6.30 -19.61 4.53
N ARG A 27 -6.83 -20.81 4.25
CA ARG A 27 -6.98 -21.86 5.27
C ARG A 27 -5.64 -22.53 5.61
N LYS A 28 -4.75 -22.65 4.62
CA LYS A 28 -3.52 -23.45 4.72
C LYS A 28 -2.29 -22.68 5.18
N SER A 29 -2.14 -21.40 4.79
CA SER A 29 -0.92 -20.63 5.07
C SER A 29 -1.17 -19.40 5.93
N ALA A 30 -0.50 -19.34 7.09
CA ALA A 30 -0.51 -18.14 7.93
C ALA A 30 0.14 -16.92 7.24
N SER A 31 1.08 -17.17 6.31
CA SER A 31 1.66 -16.13 5.44
C SER A 31 0.56 -15.42 4.65
N ILE A 32 -0.33 -16.21 4.03
CA ILE A 32 -1.38 -15.69 3.14
C ILE A 32 -2.46 -14.99 3.96
N LYS A 33 -2.83 -15.52 5.14
CA LYS A 33 -3.74 -14.84 6.09
C LYS A 33 -3.23 -13.45 6.47
N PHE A 34 -1.97 -13.37 6.89
CA PHE A 34 -1.34 -12.11 7.27
C PHE A 34 -1.29 -11.14 6.08
N SER A 35 -0.88 -11.62 4.92
CA SER A 35 -0.81 -10.81 3.68
C SER A 35 -2.15 -10.21 3.31
N THR A 36 -3.21 -11.03 3.39
CA THR A 36 -4.57 -10.61 3.05
C THR A 36 -5.08 -9.58 4.06
N LEU A 37 -4.85 -9.81 5.35
CA LEU A 37 -5.19 -8.82 6.39
C LEU A 37 -4.46 -7.49 6.17
N MET A 38 -3.18 -7.53 5.80
CA MET A 38 -2.40 -6.32 5.52
C MET A 38 -2.87 -5.61 4.25
N PHE A 39 -3.19 -6.34 3.19
CA PHE A 39 -3.80 -5.77 2.00
C PHE A 39 -5.08 -5.01 2.35
N TYR A 40 -5.99 -5.65 3.11
CA TYR A 40 -7.23 -5.00 3.57
C TYR A 40 -6.96 -3.77 4.40
N PHE A 41 -6.02 -3.90 5.34
CA PHE A 41 -5.63 -2.79 6.19
C PHE A 41 -5.19 -1.58 5.37
N ILE A 42 -4.31 -1.78 4.38
CA ILE A 42 -3.77 -0.68 3.60
C ILE A 42 -4.81 -0.09 2.67
N VAL A 43 -5.65 -0.91 2.03
CA VAL A 43 -6.69 -0.43 1.12
C VAL A 43 -7.75 0.38 1.87
N VAL A 44 -8.23 -0.14 3.02
CA VAL A 44 -9.19 0.58 3.87
C VAL A 44 -8.59 1.87 4.41
N PHE A 45 -7.35 1.80 4.93
CA PHE A 45 -6.67 2.98 5.44
C PHE A 45 -6.45 4.04 4.36
N SER A 46 -5.97 3.66 3.18
CA SER A 46 -5.75 4.60 2.07
C SER A 46 -7.06 5.28 1.67
N SER A 47 -8.17 4.55 1.70
CA SER A 47 -9.50 5.09 1.40
C SER A 47 -10.00 6.05 2.50
N LEU A 48 -9.85 5.68 3.78
CA LEU A 48 -10.14 6.56 4.92
C LEU A 48 -9.32 7.85 4.85
N PHE A 49 -8.00 7.70 4.68
CA PHE A 49 -7.05 8.80 4.56
C PHE A 49 -7.41 9.72 3.40
N SER A 50 -7.71 9.16 2.22
CA SER A 50 -8.17 9.93 1.07
C SER A 50 -9.44 10.71 1.41
N GLY A 51 -10.40 10.08 2.11
CA GLY A 51 -11.63 10.73 2.54
C GLY A 51 -11.39 11.92 3.47
N VAL A 52 -10.53 11.82 4.48
CA VAL A 52 -10.28 12.97 5.37
C VAL A 52 -9.30 13.95 4.75
N PHE A 53 -8.37 13.52 3.92
CA PHE A 53 -7.53 14.44 3.16
C PHE A 53 -8.43 15.38 2.35
N VAL A 54 -9.36 14.77 1.62
CA VAL A 54 -10.45 15.46 0.94
C VAL A 54 -11.23 16.36 1.92
N ARG A 55 -11.57 15.88 3.11
CA ARG A 55 -12.38 16.67 4.04
C ARG A 55 -11.63 17.86 4.68
N GLY A 56 -10.41 17.62 5.13
CA GLY A 56 -9.60 18.50 5.97
C GLY A 56 -8.85 19.56 5.17
N PHE A 57 -8.25 19.20 4.03
CA PHE A 57 -7.51 20.17 3.22
C PHE A 57 -8.41 21.12 2.43
N TYR A 58 -9.62 20.67 2.10
CA TYR A 58 -10.50 21.42 1.21
C TYR A 58 -11.66 22.12 1.94
N GLY A 59 -11.69 22.13 3.29
CA GLY A 59 -12.67 22.88 4.07
C GLY A 59 -14.09 22.31 4.07
N PHE A 60 -14.24 20.99 4.05
CA PHE A 60 -15.50 20.24 3.91
C PHE A 60 -16.44 20.28 5.14
N SER A 61 -16.44 21.34 5.96
CA SER A 61 -17.41 21.44 7.05
C SER A 61 -18.85 21.68 6.56
N ASN A 62 -19.03 22.22 5.34
CA ASN A 62 -20.33 22.62 4.78
C ASN A 62 -20.56 22.14 3.32
N ILE A 63 -20.44 20.84 3.02
CA ILE A 63 -20.74 20.32 1.67
C ILE A 63 -22.25 20.31 1.44
N SER A 64 -22.69 20.77 0.27
CA SER A 64 -24.09 20.61 -0.13
C SER A 64 -24.43 19.16 -0.50
N GLU A 65 -25.67 18.74 -0.31
CA GLU A 65 -26.12 17.40 -0.73
C GLU A 65 -25.84 17.14 -2.23
N LYS A 66 -25.96 18.17 -3.07
CA LYS A 66 -25.64 18.09 -4.51
C LYS A 66 -24.17 17.75 -4.79
N GLU A 67 -23.24 18.31 -4.02
CA GLU A 67 -21.80 18.03 -4.17
C GLU A 67 -21.45 16.61 -3.69
N LEU A 68 -22.04 16.16 -2.57
CA LEU A 68 -21.94 14.77 -2.12
C LEU A 68 -22.48 13.80 -3.16
N MET A 69 -23.63 14.12 -3.78
CA MET A 69 -24.21 13.34 -4.87
C MET A 69 -23.27 13.21 -6.07
N ASN A 70 -22.60 14.30 -6.47
CA ASN A 70 -21.62 14.26 -7.55
C ASN A 70 -20.44 13.34 -7.22
N ILE A 71 -19.87 13.45 -6.00
CA ILE A 71 -18.74 12.62 -5.56
C ILE A 71 -19.12 11.14 -5.58
N ILE A 72 -20.27 10.78 -5.01
CA ILE A 72 -20.76 9.39 -5.00
C ILE A 72 -21.06 8.90 -6.44
N SER A 73 -21.61 9.75 -7.29
CA SER A 73 -21.88 9.43 -8.71
C SER A 73 -20.60 9.15 -9.49
N VAL A 74 -19.51 9.88 -9.25
CA VAL A 74 -18.18 9.61 -9.85
C VAL A 74 -17.67 8.25 -9.40
N THR A 75 -17.74 7.96 -8.09
CA THR A 75 -17.34 6.66 -7.56
C THR A 75 -18.16 5.53 -8.19
N PHE A 76 -19.48 5.69 -8.28
CA PHE A 76 -20.35 4.68 -8.87
C PHE A 76 -20.10 4.48 -10.36
N SER A 77 -19.91 5.56 -11.12
CA SER A 77 -19.55 5.51 -12.54
C SER A 77 -18.21 4.80 -12.76
N SER A 78 -17.25 5.00 -11.87
CA SER A 78 -15.93 4.36 -11.95
C SER A 78 -16.02 2.85 -11.76
N VAL A 79 -16.89 2.36 -10.86
CA VAL A 79 -17.09 0.92 -10.66
C VAL A 79 -17.85 0.30 -11.84
N ILE A 80 -18.87 0.97 -12.37
CA ILE A 80 -19.57 0.48 -13.58
C ILE A 80 -18.62 0.45 -14.78
N ALA A 81 -17.78 1.48 -14.95
CA ALA A 81 -16.75 1.50 -15.98
C ALA A 81 -15.75 0.35 -15.84
N MET A 82 -15.37 0.01 -14.61
CA MET A 82 -14.54 -1.16 -14.33
C MET A 82 -15.23 -2.47 -14.75
N GLY A 83 -16.53 -2.63 -14.50
CA GLY A 83 -17.31 -3.77 -15.00
C GLY A 83 -17.32 -3.86 -16.53
N ILE A 84 -17.57 -2.75 -17.23
CA ILE A 84 -17.54 -2.71 -18.70
C ILE A 84 -16.15 -3.13 -19.23
N PHE A 85 -15.08 -2.61 -18.63
CA PHE A 85 -13.73 -2.96 -19.02
C PHE A 85 -13.39 -4.44 -18.80
N LEU A 86 -13.78 -5.00 -17.66
CA LEU A 86 -13.64 -6.44 -17.42
C LEU A 86 -14.44 -7.25 -18.44
N GLY A 87 -15.64 -6.79 -18.81
CA GLY A 87 -16.44 -7.38 -19.89
C GLY A 87 -15.73 -7.37 -21.23
N LEU A 88 -15.10 -6.24 -21.60
CA LEU A 88 -14.27 -6.14 -22.81
C LEU A 88 -13.07 -7.09 -22.81
N LYS A 89 -12.62 -7.55 -21.62
CA LYS A 89 -11.55 -8.54 -21.47
C LYS A 89 -12.03 -9.99 -21.38
N GLY A 90 -13.33 -10.24 -21.39
CA GLY A 90 -13.91 -11.59 -21.35
C GLY A 90 -14.97 -11.77 -20.27
N GLY A 91 -15.04 -10.87 -19.27
CA GLY A 91 -16.15 -10.73 -18.32
C GLY A 91 -16.38 -11.87 -17.34
N ILE A 92 -15.94 -13.08 -17.66
CA ILE A 92 -16.14 -14.31 -16.90
C ILE A 92 -14.85 -14.65 -16.15
N THR A 93 -14.97 -14.86 -14.85
CA THR A 93 -13.81 -15.13 -13.99
C THR A 93 -13.51 -16.63 -13.93
N SER A 94 -12.86 -17.16 -14.96
CA SER A 94 -12.44 -18.55 -15.01
C SER A 94 -10.94 -18.69 -14.73
N LEU A 95 -10.58 -19.56 -13.80
CA LEU A 95 -9.19 -19.95 -13.59
C LEU A 95 -8.82 -21.12 -14.52
N GLU A 96 -7.54 -21.30 -14.82
CA GLU A 96 -7.04 -22.36 -15.72
C GLU A 96 -7.56 -23.77 -15.34
N PRO A 97 -7.57 -24.20 -14.06
CA PRO A 97 -8.19 -25.47 -13.67
C PRO A 97 -9.70 -25.57 -13.95
N GLU A 98 -10.43 -24.44 -13.97
CA GLU A 98 -11.84 -24.47 -14.33
C GLU A 98 -12.02 -24.76 -15.82
N ILE A 99 -11.18 -24.16 -16.66
CA ILE A 99 -11.19 -24.41 -18.11
C ILE A 99 -10.86 -25.88 -18.39
N ASP A 100 -9.83 -26.39 -17.74
CA ASP A 100 -9.35 -27.75 -17.99
C ASP A 100 -10.31 -28.84 -17.47
N PHE A 101 -10.95 -28.62 -16.31
CA PHE A 101 -11.71 -29.67 -15.62
C PHE A 101 -13.22 -29.41 -15.47
N VAL A 102 -13.64 -28.15 -15.33
CA VAL A 102 -15.06 -27.82 -15.10
C VAL A 102 -15.78 -27.59 -16.42
N LEU A 103 -15.18 -26.82 -17.33
CA LEU A 103 -15.77 -26.48 -18.63
C LEU A 103 -15.75 -27.64 -19.62
N THR A 104 -14.92 -28.66 -19.38
CA THR A 104 -14.91 -29.93 -20.13
C THR A 104 -15.97 -30.92 -19.66
N SER A 105 -16.68 -30.62 -18.56
CA SER A 105 -17.78 -31.43 -18.03
C SER A 105 -19.14 -30.93 -18.55
N PRO A 106 -20.23 -31.73 -18.51
CA PRO A 106 -21.54 -31.32 -19.01
C PRO A 106 -22.23 -30.33 -18.06
N VAL A 107 -21.76 -29.08 -18.08
CA VAL A 107 -22.28 -27.95 -17.30
C VAL A 107 -23.05 -27.03 -18.24
N LYS A 108 -24.24 -26.60 -17.81
CA LYS A 108 -25.03 -25.62 -18.56
C LYS A 108 -24.37 -24.24 -18.47
N PRO A 109 -24.28 -23.47 -19.57
CA PRO A 109 -23.75 -22.11 -19.56
C PRO A 109 -24.40 -21.22 -18.50
N SER A 110 -25.72 -21.30 -18.36
CA SER A 110 -26.48 -20.56 -17.34
C SER A 110 -26.05 -20.90 -15.90
N THR A 111 -25.82 -22.19 -15.60
CA THR A 111 -25.38 -22.63 -14.27
C THR A 111 -23.97 -22.13 -13.96
N TYR A 112 -23.05 -22.22 -14.93
CA TYR A 112 -21.68 -21.71 -14.75
C TYR A 112 -21.66 -20.19 -14.58
N MET A 113 -22.39 -19.47 -15.44
CA MET A 113 -22.47 -18.00 -15.43
C MET A 113 -23.06 -17.48 -14.11
N LEU A 114 -24.09 -18.14 -13.57
CA LEU A 114 -24.66 -17.78 -12.27
C LEU A 114 -23.69 -18.07 -11.10
N ALA A 115 -22.98 -19.21 -11.12
CA ALA A 115 -21.96 -19.50 -10.12
C ALA A 115 -20.83 -18.46 -10.16
N ASP A 116 -20.42 -18.08 -11.36
CA ASP A 116 -19.43 -17.04 -11.58
C ASP A 116 -19.92 -15.66 -11.12
N LEU A 117 -21.20 -15.32 -11.35
CA LEU A 117 -21.78 -14.04 -10.92
C LEU A 117 -21.76 -13.94 -9.39
N LEU A 118 -22.20 -15.00 -8.70
CA LEU A 118 -22.16 -15.06 -7.24
C LEU A 118 -20.74 -14.99 -6.70
N PHE A 119 -19.80 -15.67 -7.36
CA PHE A 119 -18.38 -15.59 -7.00
C PHE A 119 -17.83 -14.16 -7.18
N GLN A 120 -18.06 -13.52 -8.33
CA GLN A 120 -17.64 -12.15 -8.59
C GLN A 120 -18.25 -11.17 -7.59
N PHE A 121 -19.53 -11.32 -7.28
CA PHE A 121 -20.23 -10.47 -6.32
C PHE A 121 -19.61 -10.59 -4.92
N VAL A 122 -19.33 -11.82 -4.45
CA VAL A 122 -18.63 -12.06 -3.18
C VAL A 122 -17.21 -11.52 -3.23
N PHE A 123 -16.48 -11.75 -4.32
CA PHE A 123 -15.10 -11.30 -4.49
C PHE A 123 -14.98 -9.77 -4.45
N LEU A 124 -15.81 -9.07 -5.23
CA LEU A 124 -15.84 -7.60 -5.24
C LEU A 124 -16.28 -7.04 -3.90
N ASN A 125 -17.25 -7.68 -3.23
CA ASN A 125 -17.67 -7.26 -1.90
C ASN A 125 -16.53 -7.37 -0.88
N VAL A 126 -15.83 -8.50 -0.91
CA VAL A 126 -14.69 -8.73 -0.04
C VAL A 126 -13.59 -7.70 -0.32
N ALA A 127 -13.30 -7.37 -1.59
CA ALA A 127 -12.21 -6.47 -1.98
C ALA A 127 -12.51 -4.95 -1.90
N VAL A 128 -13.70 -4.50 -2.31
CA VAL A 128 -14.01 -3.08 -2.62
C VAL A 128 -14.98 -2.45 -1.60
N THR A 129 -15.82 -3.24 -0.94
CA THR A 129 -16.82 -2.70 -0.01
C THR A 129 -16.19 -2.03 1.22
N PRO A 130 -15.18 -2.64 1.89
CA PRO A 130 -14.53 -2.00 3.04
C PRO A 130 -13.93 -0.61 2.76
N PRO A 131 -13.13 -0.37 1.69
CA PRO A 131 -12.62 0.98 1.41
C PRO A 131 -13.73 1.95 1.01
N LEU A 132 -14.75 1.53 0.27
CA LEU A 132 -15.81 2.44 -0.19
C LEU A 132 -16.72 2.91 0.95
N ILE A 133 -17.16 2.00 1.83
CA ILE A 133 -17.94 2.36 3.02
C ILE A 133 -17.12 3.29 3.89
N SER A 134 -15.84 2.99 4.06
CA SER A 134 -14.92 3.80 4.86
C SER A 134 -14.80 5.24 4.33
N PHE A 135 -14.60 5.41 3.02
CA PHE A 135 -14.57 6.73 2.38
C PHE A 135 -15.92 7.44 2.51
N SER A 136 -17.03 6.74 2.23
CA SER A 136 -18.38 7.30 2.29
C SER A 136 -18.77 7.73 3.69
N ALA A 137 -18.40 6.95 4.72
CA ALA A 137 -18.62 7.29 6.13
C ALA A 137 -17.88 8.58 6.50
N VAL A 138 -16.64 8.75 6.02
CA VAL A 138 -15.88 10.00 6.23
C VAL A 138 -16.54 11.18 5.52
N MET A 139 -17.07 10.99 4.30
CA MET A 139 -17.78 12.05 3.57
C MET A 139 -19.08 12.47 4.24
N LEU A 140 -19.86 11.50 4.74
CA LEU A 140 -21.17 11.75 5.34
C LEU A 140 -21.11 12.24 6.79
N TYR A 141 -20.00 12.02 7.50
CA TYR A 141 -19.86 12.46 8.89
C TYR A 141 -20.20 13.97 9.03
N PRO A 142 -20.82 14.44 10.13
CA PRO A 142 -21.32 13.67 11.27
C PRO A 142 -22.68 12.99 11.01
N ASP A 143 -23.37 13.31 9.93
CA ASP A 143 -24.72 12.79 9.65
C ASP A 143 -24.67 11.49 8.84
N PHE A 144 -24.72 10.37 9.56
CA PHE A 144 -24.70 9.03 8.98
C PHE A 144 -26.08 8.54 8.52
N LYS A 145 -27.14 9.35 8.55
CA LYS A 145 -28.51 8.91 8.21
C LYS A 145 -28.60 8.25 6.83
N ASN A 146 -27.83 8.75 5.88
CA ASN A 146 -27.83 8.25 4.50
C ASN A 146 -26.87 7.07 4.27
N LEU A 147 -26.02 6.70 5.24
CA LEU A 147 -25.01 5.64 5.09
C LEU A 147 -25.62 4.27 4.72
N PRO A 148 -26.74 3.81 5.32
CA PRO A 148 -27.37 2.56 4.91
C PRO A 148 -27.88 2.58 3.46
N MET A 149 -28.42 3.72 3.02
CA MET A 149 -28.92 3.88 1.65
C MET A 149 -27.79 4.02 0.64
N VAL A 150 -26.67 4.66 0.99
CA VAL A 150 -25.43 4.64 0.20
C VAL A 150 -24.92 3.22 0.04
N PHE A 151 -24.89 2.43 1.13
CA PHE A 151 -24.48 1.03 1.08
C PHE A 151 -25.38 0.20 0.15
N LEU A 152 -26.71 0.31 0.29
CA LEU A 152 -27.65 -0.41 -0.57
C LEU A 152 -27.51 -0.01 -2.06
N SER A 153 -27.35 1.29 -2.33
CA SER A 153 -27.16 1.80 -3.69
C SER A 153 -25.84 1.30 -4.31
N TYR A 154 -24.81 1.17 -3.48
CA TYR A 154 -23.54 0.57 -3.87
C TYR A 154 -23.66 -0.94 -4.18
N GLU A 155 -24.41 -1.72 -3.40
CA GLU A 155 -24.63 -3.14 -3.70
C GLU A 155 -25.36 -3.34 -5.04
N LEU A 156 -26.35 -2.50 -5.33
CA LEU A 156 -27.04 -2.49 -6.63
C LEU A 156 -26.09 -2.11 -7.78
N MET A 157 -25.21 -1.14 -7.55
CA MET A 157 -24.16 -0.74 -8.50
C MET A 157 -23.16 -1.88 -8.76
N LEU A 158 -22.70 -2.58 -7.72
CA LEU A 158 -21.80 -3.74 -7.86
C LEU A 158 -22.46 -4.84 -8.70
N LEU A 159 -23.70 -5.19 -8.38
CA LEU A 159 -24.46 -6.18 -9.13
C LEU A 159 -24.59 -5.77 -10.60
N THR A 160 -24.97 -4.51 -10.85
CA THR A 160 -25.08 -3.94 -12.21
C THR A 160 -23.75 -4.06 -12.97
N SER A 161 -22.65 -3.69 -12.32
CA SER A 161 -21.30 -3.80 -12.89
C SER A 161 -20.93 -5.25 -13.25
N SER A 162 -21.18 -6.22 -12.37
CA SER A 162 -20.92 -7.64 -12.64
C SER A 162 -21.79 -8.21 -13.76
N LEU A 163 -23.07 -7.85 -13.80
CA LEU A 163 -23.98 -8.25 -14.87
C LEU A 163 -23.51 -7.70 -16.23
N MET A 164 -23.11 -6.42 -16.29
CA MET A 164 -22.56 -5.80 -17.49
C MET A 164 -21.26 -6.47 -17.93
N ALA A 165 -20.35 -6.75 -16.98
CA ALA A 165 -19.09 -7.44 -17.25
C ALA A 165 -19.34 -8.80 -17.92
N GLN A 166 -20.12 -9.67 -17.28
CA GLN A 166 -20.39 -11.01 -17.83
C GLN A 166 -21.16 -10.96 -19.15
N THR A 167 -22.15 -10.07 -19.27
CA THR A 167 -22.95 -9.93 -20.52
C THR A 167 -22.06 -9.53 -21.69
N LEU A 168 -21.23 -8.49 -21.53
CA LEU A 168 -20.29 -8.06 -22.57
C LEU A 168 -19.24 -9.15 -22.88
N GLY A 169 -18.78 -9.87 -21.84
CA GLY A 169 -17.87 -11.00 -21.99
C GLY A 169 -18.43 -12.12 -22.87
N VAL A 170 -19.68 -12.53 -22.61
CA VAL A 170 -20.40 -13.52 -23.43
C VAL A 170 -20.69 -13.00 -24.83
N LEU A 171 -21.08 -11.73 -24.98
CA LEU A 171 -21.29 -11.16 -26.32
C LEU A 171 -20.00 -11.17 -27.13
N LYS A 172 -18.85 -10.95 -26.47
CA LYS A 172 -17.54 -10.95 -27.13
C LYS A 172 -17.16 -12.34 -27.65
N SER A 173 -17.52 -13.42 -26.96
CA SER A 173 -17.23 -14.77 -27.46
C SER A 173 -18.08 -15.17 -28.67
N VAL A 174 -19.24 -14.54 -28.87
CA VAL A 174 -20.24 -14.97 -29.86
C VAL A 174 -20.29 -14.05 -31.07
N TRP A 175 -20.11 -12.75 -30.87
CA TRP A 175 -20.17 -11.74 -31.93
C TRP A 175 -18.78 -11.35 -32.43
N LYS A 176 -18.73 -10.65 -33.57
CA LYS A 176 -17.47 -10.07 -34.05
C LYS A 176 -16.92 -9.13 -32.98
N ASP A 177 -15.76 -9.47 -32.41
CA ASP A 177 -15.11 -8.70 -31.32
C ASP A 177 -15.18 -7.18 -31.51
N VAL A 178 -15.00 -6.70 -32.75
CA VAL A 178 -14.94 -5.26 -33.08
C VAL A 178 -16.24 -4.52 -32.70
N MET A 179 -17.41 -5.14 -32.91
CA MET A 179 -18.68 -4.48 -32.62
C MET A 179 -18.92 -4.36 -31.11
N VAL A 180 -18.57 -5.41 -30.37
CA VAL A 180 -18.70 -5.44 -28.90
C VAL A 180 -17.66 -4.52 -28.25
N GLU A 181 -16.43 -4.51 -28.76
CA GLU A 181 -15.38 -3.58 -28.33
C GLU A 181 -15.83 -2.13 -28.57
N ALA A 182 -16.29 -1.78 -29.78
CA ALA A 182 -16.79 -0.43 -30.07
C ALA A 182 -17.97 -0.04 -29.16
N PHE A 183 -18.91 -0.94 -28.94
CA PHE A 183 -20.05 -0.70 -28.05
C PHE A 183 -19.61 -0.45 -26.60
N GLY A 184 -18.75 -1.30 -26.04
CA GLY A 184 -18.24 -1.12 -24.69
C GLY A 184 -17.42 0.17 -24.53
N TRP A 185 -16.67 0.57 -25.57
CA TRP A 185 -15.97 1.85 -25.58
C TRP A 185 -16.89 3.06 -25.58
N ILE A 186 -17.98 3.00 -26.35
CA ILE A 186 -19.00 4.05 -26.34
C ILE A 186 -19.62 4.16 -24.96
N LEU A 187 -19.99 3.03 -24.34
CA LEU A 187 -20.53 3.03 -22.97
C LEU A 187 -19.54 3.62 -21.95
N LEU A 188 -18.26 3.26 -22.02
CA LEU A 188 -17.22 3.84 -21.19
C LEU A 188 -17.11 5.35 -21.38
N ALA A 189 -17.03 5.81 -22.62
CA ALA A 189 -16.93 7.23 -22.94
C ALA A 189 -18.13 8.01 -22.39
N LEU A 190 -19.36 7.49 -22.57
CA LEU A 190 -20.59 8.09 -22.08
C LEU A 190 -20.58 8.28 -20.56
N LEU A 191 -20.09 7.29 -19.79
CA LEU A 191 -20.02 7.38 -18.32
C LEU A 191 -19.06 8.46 -17.83
N PHE A 192 -18.06 8.84 -18.64
CA PHE A 192 -17.05 9.84 -18.30
C PHE A 192 -17.30 11.22 -18.91
N ILE A 193 -18.38 11.42 -19.68
CA ILE A 193 -18.72 12.73 -20.24
C ILE A 193 -18.78 13.84 -19.18
N PRO A 194 -19.45 13.68 -18.03
CA PRO A 194 -19.52 14.76 -17.04
C PRO A 194 -18.15 15.05 -16.45
N LEU A 195 -17.34 14.00 -16.29
CA LEU A 195 -16.00 14.08 -15.74
C LEU A 195 -15.04 14.82 -16.70
N LEU A 196 -15.13 14.53 -18.00
CA LEU A 196 -14.43 15.29 -19.04
C LEU A 196 -14.96 16.73 -19.14
N GLY A 197 -16.28 16.90 -19.07
CA GLY A 197 -16.93 18.22 -19.08
C GLY A 197 -16.40 19.12 -17.98
N MET A 198 -16.43 18.63 -16.74
CA MET A 198 -15.89 19.33 -15.57
C MET A 198 -14.40 19.60 -15.73
N ALA A 199 -13.59 18.60 -16.12
CA ALA A 199 -12.16 18.79 -16.32
C ALA A 199 -11.80 19.83 -17.40
N MET A 200 -12.68 20.02 -18.40
CA MET A 200 -12.54 21.03 -19.45
C MET A 200 -13.16 22.40 -19.08
N GLY A 201 -13.70 22.55 -17.86
CA GLY A 201 -14.31 23.79 -17.39
C GLY A 201 -15.76 24.00 -17.84
N PHE A 202 -16.44 22.97 -18.37
CA PHE A 202 -17.88 23.02 -18.64
C PHE A 202 -18.70 22.70 -17.38
N GLU A 203 -19.84 23.36 -17.20
CA GLU A 203 -20.77 23.14 -16.07
C GLU A 203 -21.65 21.89 -16.24
N ILE A 204 -21.05 20.75 -16.59
CA ILE A 204 -21.76 19.48 -16.76
C ILE A 204 -21.56 18.62 -15.51
N ASN A 205 -22.52 18.61 -14.58
CA ASN A 205 -22.42 17.79 -13.37
C ASN A 205 -23.10 16.42 -13.53
N TYR A 206 -22.60 15.43 -12.78
CA TYR A 206 -23.27 14.13 -12.69
C TYR A 206 -24.70 14.24 -12.16
N SER A 207 -24.91 15.07 -11.14
CA SER A 207 -26.21 15.31 -10.50
C SER A 207 -27.27 15.89 -11.44
N ASP A 208 -26.90 16.44 -12.59
CA ASP A 208 -27.83 17.03 -13.56
C ASP A 208 -28.23 16.03 -14.66
N LEU A 209 -27.55 14.87 -14.77
CA LEU A 209 -27.73 13.91 -15.84
C LEU A 209 -28.36 12.59 -15.35
N PRO A 210 -29.24 11.96 -16.14
CA PRO A 210 -30.01 10.80 -15.70
C PRO A 210 -29.22 9.49 -15.88
N TYR A 211 -27.95 9.45 -15.47
CA TYR A 211 -27.13 8.24 -15.57
C TYR A 211 -27.49 7.22 -14.48
N PRO A 212 -27.23 5.91 -14.72
CA PRO A 212 -27.44 4.88 -13.69
C PRO A 212 -26.73 5.20 -12.37
N SER A 213 -25.51 5.73 -12.43
CA SER A 213 -24.74 6.16 -11.26
C SER A 213 -25.40 7.34 -10.52
N THR A 214 -25.94 8.32 -11.25
CA THR A 214 -26.66 9.46 -10.67
C THR A 214 -27.98 9.03 -10.04
N ILE A 215 -28.75 8.15 -10.67
CA ILE A 215 -30.01 7.64 -10.12
C ILE A 215 -29.75 6.87 -8.82
N LEU A 216 -28.71 6.03 -8.77
CA LEU A 216 -28.29 5.35 -7.56
C LEU A 216 -27.78 6.32 -6.48
N SER A 217 -27.08 7.39 -6.88
CA SER A 217 -26.73 8.48 -5.96
C SER A 217 -27.97 9.18 -5.39
N ARG A 218 -28.98 9.53 -6.21
CA ARG A 218 -30.24 10.12 -5.75
C ARG A 218 -31.01 9.20 -4.80
N CYS A 219 -31.00 7.89 -5.10
CA CYS A 219 -31.54 6.87 -4.21
C CYS A 219 -30.85 6.90 -2.84
N ALA A 220 -29.52 7.03 -2.82
CA ALA A 220 -28.73 7.06 -1.59
C ALA A 220 -29.08 8.24 -0.66
N PHE A 221 -29.53 9.37 -1.22
CA PHE A 221 -29.93 10.56 -0.44
C PHE A 221 -31.46 10.73 -0.31
N GLY A 222 -32.26 9.82 -0.86
CA GLY A 222 -33.72 9.91 -0.81
C GLY A 222 -34.33 10.99 -1.72
N SER A 223 -33.60 11.43 -2.75
CA SER A 223 -33.98 12.50 -3.69
C SER A 223 -34.49 11.98 -5.04
N LEU A 224 -35.09 10.78 -5.07
CA LEU A 224 -35.61 10.17 -6.31
C LEU A 224 -36.90 10.86 -6.79
N SER A 225 -36.91 11.28 -8.06
CA SER A 225 -38.14 11.66 -8.75
C SER A 225 -38.85 10.44 -9.38
N LEU A 226 -40.13 10.58 -9.75
CA LEU A 226 -40.86 9.52 -10.48
C LEU A 226 -40.17 9.15 -11.81
N GLY A 227 -39.58 10.14 -12.49
CA GLY A 227 -38.79 9.94 -13.70
C GLY A 227 -37.53 9.12 -13.46
N ASP A 228 -36.83 9.38 -12.34
CA ASP A 228 -35.65 8.58 -11.94
C ASP A 228 -36.00 7.13 -11.67
N ILE A 229 -37.13 6.88 -10.99
CA ILE A 229 -37.61 5.53 -10.70
C ILE A 229 -37.92 4.79 -12.00
N THR A 230 -38.65 5.43 -12.91
CA THR A 230 -39.04 4.82 -14.19
C THR A 230 -37.81 4.51 -15.05
N LEU A 231 -36.90 5.48 -15.20
CA LEU A 231 -35.70 5.29 -15.99
C LEU A 231 -34.73 4.28 -15.34
N GLY A 232 -34.58 4.31 -14.02
CA GLY A 232 -33.79 3.34 -13.27
C GLY A 232 -34.29 1.90 -13.45
N LEU A 233 -35.62 1.70 -13.42
CA LEU A 233 -36.23 0.40 -13.70
C LEU A 233 -36.01 -0.04 -15.15
N ILE A 234 -36.07 0.89 -16.12
CA ILE A 234 -35.76 0.60 -17.52
C ILE A 234 -34.30 0.15 -17.65
N TYR A 235 -33.34 0.86 -17.06
CA TYR A 235 -31.93 0.47 -17.10
C TYR A 235 -31.70 -0.92 -16.50
N LEU A 236 -32.27 -1.19 -15.33
CA LEU A 236 -32.16 -2.49 -14.67
C LEU A 236 -32.79 -3.59 -15.53
N ALA A 237 -33.98 -3.34 -16.10
CA ALA A 237 -34.66 -4.29 -16.97
C ALA A 237 -33.83 -4.61 -18.22
N VAL A 238 -33.24 -3.60 -18.88
CA VAL A 238 -32.38 -3.80 -20.05
C VAL A 238 -31.18 -4.68 -19.70
N ILE A 239 -30.50 -4.40 -18.59
CA ILE A 239 -29.32 -5.15 -18.16
C ILE A 239 -29.68 -6.59 -17.79
N VAL A 240 -30.77 -6.79 -17.04
CA VAL A 240 -31.24 -8.12 -16.62
C VAL A 240 -31.73 -8.94 -17.81
N ILE A 241 -32.48 -8.34 -18.75
CA ILE A 241 -32.94 -9.01 -19.98
C ILE A 241 -31.73 -9.40 -20.83
N ALA A 242 -30.75 -8.51 -21.00
CA ALA A 242 -29.53 -8.81 -21.74
C ALA A 242 -28.73 -9.94 -21.08
N TYR A 243 -28.64 -9.96 -19.75
CA TYR A 243 -28.01 -11.03 -18.99
C TYR A 243 -28.72 -12.39 -19.20
N PHE A 244 -30.05 -12.43 -19.08
CA PHE A 244 -30.82 -13.64 -19.34
C PHE A 244 -30.71 -14.12 -20.79
N ALA A 245 -30.59 -13.20 -21.75
CA ALA A 245 -30.30 -13.55 -23.14
C ALA A 245 -28.91 -14.16 -23.27
N ALA A 246 -27.89 -13.59 -22.64
CA ALA A 246 -26.52 -14.09 -22.62
C ALA A 246 -26.42 -15.49 -21.98
N MET A 247 -27.16 -15.77 -20.91
CA MET A 247 -27.21 -17.09 -20.25
C MET A 247 -27.66 -18.23 -21.17
N ARG A 248 -28.35 -17.93 -22.27
CA ARG A 248 -28.82 -18.91 -23.25
C ARG A 248 -27.78 -19.23 -24.31
N ILE A 249 -26.70 -18.47 -24.39
CA ILE A 249 -25.66 -18.65 -25.39
C ILE A 249 -24.60 -19.62 -24.88
N ASN A 250 -24.19 -20.57 -25.72
CA ASN A 250 -23.12 -21.49 -25.37
C ASN A 250 -21.74 -20.86 -25.59
N PHE A 251 -21.27 -20.12 -24.58
CA PHE A 251 -19.98 -19.42 -24.61
C PHE A 251 -18.81 -20.26 -24.05
N LEU A 252 -19.09 -21.40 -23.42
CA LEU A 252 -18.10 -22.20 -22.67
C LEU A 252 -16.83 -22.55 -23.48
N PRO A 253 -16.91 -22.88 -24.80
CA PRO A 253 -15.71 -23.20 -25.59
C PRO A 253 -14.74 -22.04 -25.77
N ASP A 254 -15.22 -20.81 -25.66
CA ASP A 254 -14.48 -19.58 -25.99
C ASP A 254 -14.10 -18.78 -24.73
N VAL A 255 -14.31 -19.34 -23.54
CA VAL A 255 -13.94 -18.71 -22.27
C VAL A 255 -12.42 -18.60 -22.19
N THR A 256 -11.92 -17.37 -22.07
CA THR A 256 -10.51 -17.12 -21.76
C THR A 256 -10.28 -17.07 -20.25
N PRO A 257 -9.17 -17.62 -19.74
CA PRO A 257 -8.85 -17.53 -18.33
C PRO A 257 -8.70 -16.07 -17.92
N LEU A 258 -9.33 -15.73 -16.81
CA LEU A 258 -9.23 -14.43 -16.14
C LEU A 258 -8.77 -14.74 -14.72
N LEU A 259 -7.45 -14.74 -14.52
CA LEU A 259 -6.81 -14.97 -13.22
C LEU A 259 -7.24 -13.88 -12.23
N THR A 260 -6.97 -14.18 -10.97
CA THR A 260 -7.26 -13.30 -9.82
C THR A 260 -6.63 -11.90 -9.91
N THR A 261 -5.74 -11.67 -10.88
CA THR A 261 -5.12 -10.38 -11.19
C THR A 261 -5.88 -9.53 -12.20
N ALA A 262 -7.03 -10.00 -12.71
CA ALA A 262 -8.12 -9.39 -13.51
C ALA A 262 -7.93 -7.99 -14.13
N LEU A 263 -7.44 -7.01 -13.37
CA LEU A 263 -6.98 -5.72 -13.85
C LEU A 263 -5.86 -5.82 -14.90
N MET A 264 -4.92 -6.75 -14.70
CA MET A 264 -3.63 -6.72 -15.39
C MET A 264 -3.54 -7.68 -16.58
N GLU A 265 -4.54 -8.53 -16.81
CA GLU A 265 -4.41 -9.62 -17.80
C GLU A 265 -4.79 -9.28 -19.23
N MET A 266 -4.37 -10.15 -20.14
CA MET A 266 -4.50 -9.99 -21.59
C MET A 266 -5.96 -9.88 -22.04
N PRO A 267 -6.30 -8.97 -22.96
CA PRO A 267 -7.49 -9.11 -23.78
C PRO A 267 -7.35 -10.34 -24.70
N SER A 268 -8.42 -11.13 -24.85
CA SER A 268 -8.49 -12.30 -25.74
C SER A 268 -8.10 -12.04 -27.21
N SER A 269 -8.13 -10.80 -27.70
CA SER A 269 -7.89 -10.40 -29.10
C SER A 269 -6.41 -10.05 -29.41
N ASN A 270 -5.49 -10.90 -28.98
CA ASN A 270 -4.04 -10.66 -28.86
C ASN A 270 -3.23 -10.35 -30.15
N ARG A 271 -3.82 -10.43 -31.36
CA ARG A 271 -3.14 -10.02 -32.62
C ARG A 271 -3.65 -8.71 -33.20
N ARG A 272 -4.78 -8.18 -32.70
CA ARG A 272 -5.46 -7.03 -33.31
C ARG A 272 -5.10 -5.70 -32.66
N ILE A 273 -4.65 -5.67 -31.41
CA ILE A 273 -4.18 -4.45 -30.74
C ILE A 273 -3.03 -3.81 -31.53
N LEU A 274 -2.12 -4.62 -32.07
CA LEU A 274 -1.03 -4.16 -32.94
C LEU A 274 -1.53 -3.57 -34.27
N ARG A 275 -2.78 -3.83 -34.71
CA ARG A 275 -3.37 -3.20 -35.89
C ARG A 275 -3.84 -1.76 -35.64
N GLY A 276 -4.20 -1.44 -34.39
CA GLY A 276 -4.58 -0.08 -33.96
C GLY A 276 -3.38 0.81 -33.66
N VAL A 277 -2.20 0.23 -33.42
CA VAL A 277 -0.95 0.97 -33.28
C VAL A 277 -0.60 1.61 -34.64
N PRO A 278 -0.33 2.93 -34.69
CA PRO A 278 0.03 3.61 -35.94
C PRO A 278 1.14 2.87 -36.69
N LYS A 279 0.99 2.69 -38.02
CA LYS A 279 1.96 1.95 -38.85
C LYS A 279 3.40 2.44 -38.67
N LEU A 280 3.59 3.75 -38.50
CA LEU A 280 4.89 4.36 -38.23
C LEU A 280 5.53 3.81 -36.94
N PHE A 281 4.74 3.66 -35.88
CA PHE A 281 5.21 3.14 -34.59
C PHE A 281 5.56 1.64 -34.69
N MET A 282 4.75 0.87 -35.42
CA MET A 282 5.05 -0.54 -35.72
C MET A 282 6.31 -0.69 -36.58
N GLN A 283 6.57 0.19 -37.53
CA GLN A 283 7.80 0.18 -38.33
C GLN A 283 9.04 0.42 -37.46
N VAL A 284 8.95 1.34 -36.48
CA VAL A 284 10.03 1.61 -35.53
C VAL A 284 10.26 0.42 -34.59
N LEU A 285 9.19 -0.17 -34.06
CA LEU A 285 9.27 -1.28 -33.11
C LEU A 285 9.51 -2.65 -33.74
N SER A 286 9.33 -2.78 -35.05
CA SER A 286 9.57 -4.05 -35.75
C SER A 286 11.04 -4.48 -35.58
N PRO A 287 11.29 -5.66 -35.00
CA PRO A 287 12.64 -6.17 -34.79
C PRO A 287 13.23 -6.51 -36.16
N LYS A 288 14.43 -5.99 -36.45
CA LYS A 288 15.20 -6.37 -37.64
C LYS A 288 16.41 -7.16 -37.19
N MET A 289 16.65 -8.32 -37.79
CA MET A 289 17.78 -9.18 -37.42
C MET A 289 19.15 -8.52 -37.68
N SER A 290 19.20 -7.46 -38.49
CA SER A 290 20.39 -6.63 -38.71
C SER A 290 20.70 -5.66 -37.56
N GLU A 291 19.81 -5.51 -36.57
CA GLU A 291 20.00 -4.58 -35.46
C GLU A 291 20.97 -5.13 -34.41
N LYS A 292 21.64 -4.21 -33.71
CA LYS A 292 22.51 -4.59 -32.58
C LYS A 292 21.69 -5.36 -31.54
N PRO A 293 22.24 -6.43 -30.90
CA PRO A 293 21.50 -7.28 -29.97
C PRO A 293 20.76 -6.51 -28.87
N MET A 294 21.36 -5.42 -28.37
CA MET A 294 20.74 -4.57 -27.37
C MET A 294 19.46 -3.88 -27.85
N ALA A 295 19.47 -3.35 -29.08
CA ALA A 295 18.30 -2.70 -29.67
C ALA A 295 17.19 -3.71 -29.91
N LEU A 296 17.55 -4.92 -30.36
CA LEU A 296 16.61 -6.03 -30.54
C LEU A 296 15.90 -6.38 -29.22
N THR A 297 16.66 -6.57 -28.13
CA THR A 297 16.09 -6.89 -26.81
C THR A 297 15.15 -5.79 -26.30
N VAL A 298 15.51 -4.51 -26.48
CA VAL A 298 14.65 -3.38 -26.09
C VAL A 298 13.35 -3.40 -26.88
N LYS A 299 13.42 -3.56 -28.22
CA LYS A 299 12.22 -3.62 -29.07
C LYS A 299 11.32 -4.80 -28.73
N LEU A 300 11.89 -5.98 -28.48
CA LEU A 300 11.12 -7.15 -28.07
C LEU A 300 10.40 -6.93 -26.74
N ASN A 301 11.05 -6.28 -25.77
CA ASN A 301 10.39 -5.93 -24.50
C ASN A 301 9.31 -4.85 -24.67
N LEU A 302 9.51 -3.85 -25.54
CA LEU A 302 8.49 -2.84 -25.85
C LEU A 302 7.29 -3.48 -26.57
N LEU A 303 7.54 -4.36 -27.54
CA LEU A 303 6.50 -5.13 -28.21
C LEU A 303 5.76 -6.04 -27.25
N ARG A 304 6.45 -6.65 -26.27
CA ARG A 304 5.81 -7.41 -25.20
C ARG A 304 4.85 -6.55 -24.40
N ILE A 305 5.27 -5.37 -23.92
CA ILE A 305 4.43 -4.44 -23.14
C ILE A 305 3.19 -3.98 -23.92
N LEU A 306 3.31 -3.81 -25.24
CA LEU A 306 2.18 -3.50 -26.11
C LEU A 306 1.27 -4.71 -26.35
N ARG A 307 1.86 -5.89 -26.53
CA ARG A 307 1.16 -7.15 -26.79
C ARG A 307 0.39 -7.63 -25.56
N ASP A 308 0.99 -7.60 -24.38
CA ASP A 308 0.38 -8.14 -23.15
C ASP A 308 -0.73 -7.24 -22.57
N GLY A 309 -0.98 -6.07 -23.17
CA GLY A 309 -2.06 -5.16 -22.78
C GLY A 309 -1.75 -4.34 -21.53
N SER A 310 -0.52 -4.38 -21.01
CA SER A 310 -0.16 -3.67 -19.77
C SER A 310 -0.32 -2.15 -19.89
N LEU A 311 0.12 -1.58 -21.03
CA LEU A 311 0.00 -0.14 -21.28
C LEU A 311 -1.46 0.30 -21.36
N PHE A 312 -2.31 -0.58 -21.89
CA PHE A 312 -3.73 -0.34 -22.05
C PHE A 312 -4.49 -0.41 -20.71
N THR A 313 -4.15 -1.39 -19.87
CA THR A 313 -4.61 -1.41 -18.47
C THR A 313 -4.18 -0.13 -17.74
N ALA A 314 -2.93 0.29 -17.89
CA ALA A 314 -2.43 1.53 -17.29
C ALA A 314 -3.20 2.76 -17.80
N LEU A 315 -3.48 2.85 -19.10
CA LEU A 315 -4.29 3.90 -19.73
C LEU A 315 -5.67 4.02 -19.09
N MET A 316 -6.38 2.91 -18.94
CA MET A 316 -7.73 2.93 -18.41
C MET A 316 -7.73 3.25 -16.91
N LEU A 317 -6.95 2.55 -16.10
CA LEU A 317 -6.95 2.74 -14.64
C LEU A 317 -6.47 4.13 -14.25
N PHE A 318 -5.33 4.56 -14.79
CA PHE A 318 -4.76 5.85 -14.42
C PHE A 318 -5.43 6.99 -15.17
N GLY A 319 -6.02 6.76 -16.34
CA GLY A 319 -6.86 7.75 -17.02
C GLY A 319 -8.11 8.10 -16.21
N ILE A 320 -8.80 7.11 -15.68
CA ILE A 320 -9.97 7.33 -14.82
C ILE A 320 -9.57 8.01 -13.51
N ALA A 321 -8.53 7.51 -12.84
CA ALA A 321 -8.03 8.11 -11.61
C ALA A 321 -7.58 9.57 -11.85
N THR A 322 -6.95 9.83 -12.99
CA THR A 322 -6.53 11.16 -13.45
C THR A 322 -7.72 12.09 -13.63
N LEU A 323 -8.71 11.69 -14.43
CA LEU A 323 -9.86 12.53 -14.68
C LEU A 323 -10.61 12.81 -13.37
N ALA A 324 -10.78 11.79 -12.52
CA ALA A 324 -11.37 11.94 -11.19
C ALA A 324 -10.60 12.95 -10.35
N ASN A 325 -9.27 12.85 -10.31
CA ASN A 325 -8.38 13.77 -9.61
C ASN A 325 -8.43 15.20 -10.16
N LEU A 326 -8.69 15.39 -11.47
CA LEU A 326 -8.87 16.71 -12.09
C LEU A 326 -10.24 17.33 -11.80
N SER A 327 -11.27 16.50 -11.77
CA SER A 327 -12.64 16.97 -11.51
C SER A 327 -12.85 17.27 -10.03
N PHE A 328 -12.07 16.62 -9.16
CA PHE A 328 -12.26 16.71 -7.72
C PHE A 328 -12.14 18.14 -7.16
N PRO A 329 -11.13 18.97 -7.50
CA PRO A 329 -11.06 20.37 -7.07
C PRO A 329 -12.20 21.25 -7.59
N ILE A 330 -12.72 20.94 -8.78
CA ILE A 330 -13.83 21.67 -9.40
C ILE A 330 -15.14 21.35 -8.68
N LEU A 331 -15.37 20.08 -8.37
CA LEU A 331 -16.54 19.59 -7.62
C LEU A 331 -16.72 20.24 -6.25
N ILE A 332 -15.66 20.83 -5.70
CA ILE A 332 -15.60 21.41 -4.36
C ILE A 332 -15.32 22.92 -4.39
N ARG A 333 -15.46 23.54 -5.57
CA ARG A 333 -15.30 25.00 -5.82
C ARG A 333 -13.91 25.55 -5.48
N GLN A 334 -12.87 24.72 -5.50
CA GLN A 334 -11.49 25.09 -5.27
C GLN A 334 -10.76 25.17 -6.62
N VAL A 335 -10.75 26.36 -7.23
CA VAL A 335 -10.25 26.59 -8.60
C VAL A 335 -8.70 26.55 -8.67
N SER A 336 -7.99 26.65 -7.55
CA SER A 336 -6.54 26.95 -7.52
C SER A 336 -5.58 25.76 -7.47
N PHE A 337 -6.05 24.51 -7.61
CA PHE A 337 -5.26 23.32 -7.26
C PHE A 337 -4.83 22.40 -8.42
N SER A 338 -4.86 22.88 -9.66
CA SER A 338 -4.38 22.15 -10.85
C SER A 338 -2.96 21.59 -10.70
N ALA A 339 -2.06 22.31 -10.03
CA ALA A 339 -0.69 21.86 -9.74
C ALA A 339 -0.63 20.61 -8.85
N LEU A 340 -1.56 20.45 -7.89
CA LEU A 340 -1.61 19.26 -7.03
C LEU A 340 -2.11 18.04 -7.81
N ALA A 341 -3.02 18.22 -8.78
CA ALA A 341 -3.49 17.12 -9.61
C ALA A 341 -2.34 16.54 -10.46
N THR A 342 -1.56 17.43 -11.08
CA THR A 342 -0.34 17.06 -11.84
C THR A 342 0.71 16.42 -10.94
N LEU A 343 0.93 16.96 -9.74
CA LEU A 343 1.87 16.41 -8.77
C LEU A 343 1.46 14.99 -8.34
N THR A 344 0.17 14.79 -8.02
CA THR A 344 -0.41 13.49 -7.67
C THR A 344 -0.23 12.47 -8.79
N PHE A 345 -0.42 12.85 -10.06
CA PHE A 345 -0.16 11.97 -11.19
C PHE A 345 1.33 11.56 -11.26
N ASN A 346 2.24 12.54 -11.17
CA ASN A 346 3.68 12.31 -11.25
C ASN A 346 4.18 11.44 -10.08
N ILE A 347 3.71 11.71 -8.86
CA ILE A 347 4.16 11.09 -7.61
C ILE A 347 3.50 9.73 -7.37
N LEU A 348 2.17 9.63 -7.51
CA LEU A 348 1.43 8.44 -7.08
C LEU A 348 1.07 7.49 -8.21
N TYR A 349 0.68 7.98 -9.38
CA TYR A 349 0.17 7.10 -10.45
C TYR A 349 1.30 6.58 -11.35
N THR A 350 2.27 7.43 -11.67
CA THR A 350 3.39 7.08 -12.56
C THR A 350 4.18 5.85 -12.10
N PRO A 351 4.52 5.67 -10.81
CA PRO A 351 5.25 4.47 -10.35
C PRO A 351 4.50 3.15 -10.51
N LEU A 352 3.18 3.20 -10.61
CA LEU A 352 2.32 2.01 -10.71
C LEU A 352 2.37 1.38 -12.12
N ILE A 353 2.71 2.18 -13.14
CA ILE A 353 2.83 1.71 -14.53
C ILE A 353 3.88 0.60 -14.67
N PRO A 354 5.16 0.78 -14.29
CA PRO A 354 6.16 -0.27 -14.40
C PRO A 354 5.93 -1.42 -13.42
N ALA A 355 5.19 -1.21 -12.33
CA ALA A 355 4.76 -2.29 -11.44
C ALA A 355 3.82 -3.26 -12.17
N ILE A 356 2.84 -2.75 -12.93
CA ILE A 356 1.96 -3.57 -13.79
C ILE A 356 2.80 -4.34 -14.80
N PHE A 357 3.79 -3.70 -15.45
CA PHE A 357 4.65 -4.36 -16.42
C PHE A 357 5.38 -5.56 -15.79
N SER A 358 5.90 -5.42 -14.57
CA SER A 358 6.59 -6.47 -13.83
C SER A 358 5.68 -7.61 -13.38
N ILE A 359 4.46 -7.31 -12.93
CA ILE A 359 3.47 -8.33 -12.57
C ILE A 359 3.12 -9.16 -13.82
N ASN A 360 2.81 -8.51 -14.93
CA ASN A 360 2.48 -9.18 -16.19
C ASN A 360 3.65 -9.95 -16.77
N TRP A 361 4.87 -9.42 -16.69
CA TRP A 361 6.06 -10.17 -17.04
C TRP A 361 6.20 -11.46 -16.23
N GLY A 362 5.91 -11.40 -14.93
CA GLY A 362 5.92 -12.52 -14.01
C GLY A 362 4.91 -13.63 -14.37
N ILE A 363 3.77 -13.24 -14.95
CA ILE A 363 2.70 -14.15 -15.36
C ILE A 363 2.99 -14.74 -16.73
N VAL A 364 3.35 -13.89 -17.70
CA VAL A 364 3.35 -14.23 -19.13
C VAL A 364 4.69 -14.78 -19.62
N GLU A 365 5.80 -14.20 -19.17
CA GLU A 365 7.10 -14.43 -19.83
C GLU A 365 8.10 -15.13 -18.92
N ARG A 366 8.05 -14.92 -17.61
CA ARG A 366 9.04 -15.41 -16.63
C ARG A 366 9.37 -16.90 -16.76
N GLU A 367 8.37 -17.75 -17.01
CA GLU A 367 8.54 -19.21 -17.12
C GLU A 367 9.09 -19.66 -18.49
N SER A 368 8.97 -18.81 -19.51
CA SER A 368 9.40 -19.11 -20.90
C SER A 368 10.84 -18.71 -21.22
N LEU A 369 11.60 -18.20 -20.23
CA LEU A 369 12.93 -17.61 -20.43
C LEU A 369 14.09 -18.61 -20.53
N TRP A 370 13.79 -19.91 -20.67
CA TRP A 370 14.78 -20.98 -20.73
C TRP A 370 15.84 -20.74 -21.84
N ALA A 371 15.44 -20.26 -23.01
CA ALA A 371 16.38 -19.96 -24.10
C ALA A 371 17.38 -18.85 -23.73
N THR A 372 16.93 -17.81 -23.01
CA THR A 372 17.80 -16.73 -22.52
C THR A 372 18.67 -17.17 -21.35
N ALA A 373 18.19 -18.14 -20.56
CA ALA A 373 18.90 -18.70 -19.41
C ALA A 373 20.13 -19.51 -19.83
N VAL A 374 20.02 -20.25 -20.93
CA VAL A 374 21.09 -21.14 -21.43
C VAL A 374 22.14 -20.37 -22.25
N SER A 375 21.81 -19.20 -22.78
CA SER A 375 22.74 -18.38 -23.56
C SER A 375 23.73 -17.59 -22.69
N GLU A 376 25.00 -17.50 -23.12
CA GLU A 376 26.05 -16.79 -22.40
C GLU A 376 25.74 -15.29 -22.23
N ASP A 377 25.66 -14.86 -20.97
CA ASP A 377 25.27 -13.50 -20.56
C ASP A 377 23.90 -13.04 -21.13
N GLY A 378 23.11 -13.95 -21.70
CA GLY A 378 21.90 -13.61 -22.43
C GLY A 378 20.78 -13.09 -21.53
N PHE A 379 20.58 -13.70 -20.37
CA PHE A 379 19.62 -13.19 -19.39
C PHE A 379 20.01 -11.81 -18.84
N LYS A 380 21.31 -11.56 -18.63
CA LYS A 380 21.80 -10.22 -18.23
C LYS A 380 21.54 -9.18 -19.33
N LYS A 381 21.74 -9.54 -20.61
CA LYS A 381 21.39 -8.68 -21.75
C LYS A 381 19.87 -8.47 -21.85
N TYR A 382 19.07 -9.51 -21.59
CA TYR A 382 17.61 -9.44 -21.50
C TYR A 382 17.16 -8.43 -20.45
N VAL A 383 17.64 -8.57 -19.21
CA VAL A 383 17.33 -7.64 -18.10
C VAL A 383 17.79 -6.21 -18.41
N LYS A 384 18.96 -6.04 -19.04
CA LYS A 384 19.42 -4.70 -19.46
C LYS A 384 18.46 -4.07 -20.48
N GLY A 385 17.95 -4.85 -21.44
CA GLY A 385 16.96 -4.39 -22.40
C GLY A 385 15.60 -4.10 -21.75
N MET A 386 15.20 -4.93 -20.77
CA MET A 386 13.99 -4.75 -19.96
C MET A 386 14.03 -3.43 -19.18
N LEU A 387 15.15 -3.07 -18.53
CA LEU A 387 15.33 -1.79 -17.82
C LEU A 387 15.08 -0.58 -18.74
N ILE A 388 15.66 -0.60 -19.95
CA ILE A 388 15.51 0.48 -20.93
C ILE A 388 14.08 0.52 -21.46
N ALA A 389 13.49 -0.63 -21.79
CA ALA A 389 12.12 -0.70 -22.30
C ALA A 389 11.09 -0.20 -21.28
N TYR A 390 11.26 -0.56 -20.00
CA TYR A 390 10.37 -0.11 -18.91
C TYR A 390 10.44 1.41 -18.76
N PHE A 391 11.65 1.96 -18.76
CA PHE A 391 11.84 3.41 -18.70
C PHE A 391 11.21 4.12 -19.91
N ILE A 392 11.50 3.69 -21.13
CA ILE A 392 10.95 4.30 -22.36
C ILE A 392 9.42 4.26 -22.35
N ALA A 393 8.83 3.09 -22.08
CA ALA A 393 7.38 2.94 -22.08
C ALA A 393 6.71 3.80 -20.99
N THR A 394 7.25 3.75 -19.76
CA THR A 394 6.70 4.49 -18.62
C THR A 394 6.85 6.00 -18.82
N PHE A 395 8.05 6.47 -19.20
CA PHE A 395 8.33 7.89 -19.40
C PHE A 395 7.52 8.47 -20.55
N SER A 396 7.45 7.78 -21.70
CA SER A 396 6.67 8.27 -22.85
C SER A 396 5.19 8.37 -22.50
N PHE A 397 4.65 7.37 -21.82
CA PHE A 397 3.26 7.36 -21.38
C PHE A 397 2.98 8.47 -20.37
N ALA A 398 3.80 8.60 -19.33
CA ALA A 398 3.63 9.62 -18.31
C ALA A 398 3.79 11.04 -18.89
N LEU A 399 4.69 11.22 -19.86
CA LEU A 399 4.89 12.49 -20.57
C LEU A 399 3.67 12.88 -21.42
N ILE A 400 3.06 11.93 -22.15
CA ILE A 400 1.82 12.19 -22.91
C ILE A 400 0.72 12.67 -21.98
N PHE A 401 0.54 12.00 -20.84
CA PHE A 401 -0.44 12.42 -19.83
C PHE A 401 -0.10 13.79 -19.27
N TYR A 402 1.15 14.00 -18.84
CA TYR A 402 1.61 15.29 -18.32
C TYR A 402 1.36 16.45 -19.30
N ILE A 403 1.62 16.25 -20.60
CA ILE A 403 1.32 17.24 -21.63
C ILE A 403 -0.19 17.44 -21.76
N ALA A 404 -0.97 16.36 -21.82
CA ALA A 404 -2.43 16.44 -21.87
C ALA A 404 -3.02 17.19 -20.67
N PHE A 405 -2.50 16.96 -19.46
CA PHE A 405 -2.85 17.72 -18.24
C PHE A 405 -2.63 19.21 -18.44
N ASN A 406 -1.43 19.61 -18.87
CA ASN A 406 -1.10 21.02 -19.04
C ASN A 406 -1.96 21.70 -20.12
N ILE A 407 -2.32 20.96 -21.18
CA ILE A 407 -3.24 21.47 -22.22
C ILE A 407 -4.66 21.63 -21.66
N LEU A 408 -5.18 20.60 -20.98
CA LEU A 408 -6.55 20.59 -20.44
C LEU A 408 -6.76 21.61 -19.33
N LEU A 409 -5.73 21.85 -18.50
CA LEU A 409 -5.79 22.75 -17.36
C LEU A 409 -5.55 24.23 -17.70
N ALA A 410 -5.44 24.58 -18.99
CA ALA A 410 -5.38 25.93 -19.56
C ALA A 410 -4.96 27.03 -18.56
N GLY A 411 -3.72 26.96 -18.04
CA GLY A 411 -3.28 27.92 -17.02
C GLY A 411 -2.08 27.53 -16.17
N THR A 412 -1.62 26.27 -16.18
CA THR A 412 -0.40 25.88 -15.45
C THR A 412 0.85 26.10 -16.31
N PRO A 413 1.84 26.90 -15.87
CA PRO A 413 3.10 27.00 -16.58
C PRO A 413 3.82 25.65 -16.59
N PHE A 414 4.49 25.33 -17.68
CA PHE A 414 5.38 24.16 -17.73
C PHE A 414 6.55 24.40 -16.77
N ILE A 415 6.63 23.61 -15.70
CA ILE A 415 7.68 23.74 -14.70
C ILE A 415 8.74 22.68 -14.97
N ILE A 416 9.97 23.13 -15.23
CA ILE A 416 11.10 22.24 -15.52
C ILE A 416 11.38 21.24 -14.39
N LEU A 417 11.09 21.61 -13.13
CA LEU A 417 11.16 20.68 -11.99
C LEU A 417 10.10 19.58 -12.04
N ASP A 418 8.91 19.84 -12.58
CA ASP A 418 7.88 18.80 -12.74
C ASP A 418 8.29 17.79 -13.81
N PHE A 419 8.94 18.26 -14.88
CA PHE A 419 9.55 17.37 -15.87
C PHE A 419 10.72 16.56 -15.29
N LEU A 420 11.60 17.19 -14.51
CA LEU A 420 12.70 16.48 -13.84
C LEU A 420 12.18 15.46 -12.81
N LEU A 421 11.10 15.79 -12.09
CA LEU A 421 10.43 14.89 -11.17
C LEU A 421 9.79 13.70 -11.90
N LEU A 422 9.09 13.97 -13.01
CA LEU A 422 8.54 12.92 -13.87
C LEU A 422 9.67 12.00 -14.37
N PHE A 423 10.79 12.58 -14.82
CA PHE A 423 11.96 11.83 -15.25
C PHE A 423 12.57 10.99 -14.11
N SER A 424 12.76 11.56 -12.92
CA SER A 424 13.34 10.84 -11.78
C SER A 424 12.46 9.69 -11.31
N ILE A 425 11.15 9.94 -11.18
CA ILE A 425 10.19 8.93 -10.73
C ILE A 425 10.08 7.78 -11.73
N THR A 426 9.90 8.09 -13.02
CA THR A 426 9.80 7.06 -14.07
C THR A 426 11.06 6.19 -14.13
N LEU A 427 12.24 6.80 -13.98
CA LEU A 427 13.52 6.10 -13.97
C LEU A 427 13.67 5.19 -12.75
N PHE A 428 13.48 5.70 -11.54
CA PHE A 428 13.60 4.91 -10.32
C PHE A 428 12.53 3.83 -10.21
N ALA A 429 11.27 4.14 -10.53
CA ALA A 429 10.18 3.16 -10.49
C ALA A 429 10.41 2.02 -11.49
N SER A 430 10.94 2.31 -12.69
CA SER A 430 11.28 1.29 -13.69
C SER A 430 12.38 0.35 -13.18
N ILE A 431 13.47 0.90 -12.62
CA ILE A 431 14.58 0.11 -12.07
C ILE A 431 14.10 -0.75 -10.89
N LEU A 432 13.34 -0.16 -9.96
CA LEU A 432 12.81 -0.87 -8.80
C LEU A 432 11.79 -1.94 -9.18
N SER A 433 10.98 -1.71 -10.22
CA SER A 433 10.04 -2.72 -10.73
C SER A 433 10.76 -3.94 -11.29
N VAL A 434 11.84 -3.74 -12.06
CA VAL A 434 12.68 -4.84 -12.55
C VAL A 434 13.41 -5.51 -11.38
N ALA A 435 13.97 -4.75 -10.45
CA ALA A 435 14.61 -5.29 -9.24
C ALA A 435 13.65 -6.19 -8.45
N THR A 436 12.41 -5.76 -8.31
CA THR A 436 11.35 -6.48 -7.61
C THR A 436 10.98 -7.77 -8.33
N ALA A 437 10.83 -7.72 -9.66
CA ALA A 437 10.55 -8.90 -10.48
C ALA A 437 11.64 -9.97 -10.42
N LEU A 438 12.91 -9.56 -10.29
CA LEU A 438 14.05 -10.46 -10.19
C LEU A 438 14.29 -11.00 -8.76
N THR A 439 13.71 -10.37 -7.75
CA THR A 439 13.96 -10.73 -6.33
C THR A 439 12.81 -11.48 -5.70
N LEU A 440 11.56 -11.15 -6.06
CA LEU A 440 10.37 -11.75 -5.49
C LEU A 440 9.90 -12.98 -6.26
N ALA A 441 9.20 -13.88 -5.56
CA ALA A 441 8.44 -14.95 -6.19
C ALA A 441 7.34 -14.37 -7.10
N LYS A 442 6.83 -15.18 -8.04
CA LYS A 442 5.66 -14.84 -8.84
C LYS A 442 4.48 -14.55 -7.89
N PRO A 443 3.67 -13.50 -8.15
CA PRO A 443 2.46 -13.29 -7.38
C PRO A 443 1.54 -14.50 -7.54
N SER A 444 1.11 -15.09 -6.41
CA SER A 444 0.24 -16.28 -6.42
C SER A 444 -1.24 -15.93 -6.55
N ASN A 445 -1.63 -14.73 -6.09
CA ASN A 445 -2.93 -14.11 -6.30
C ASN A 445 -2.84 -12.59 -6.06
N ALA A 446 -3.87 -11.83 -6.43
CA ALA A 446 -3.91 -10.37 -6.26
C ALA A 446 -3.80 -9.88 -4.80
N LEU A 447 -4.12 -10.72 -3.81
CA LEU A 447 -4.08 -10.41 -2.37
C LEU A 447 -2.80 -10.93 -1.68
N SER A 448 -1.86 -11.47 -2.44
CA SER A 448 -0.63 -12.06 -1.90
C SER A 448 0.39 -11.01 -1.48
N LEU A 449 1.27 -11.35 -0.53
CA LEU A 449 2.34 -10.46 -0.09
C LEU A 449 3.23 -10.02 -1.24
N SER A 450 3.56 -10.97 -2.12
CA SER A 450 4.37 -10.70 -3.29
C SER A 450 3.69 -9.68 -4.17
N ALA A 451 2.41 -9.85 -4.52
CA ALA A 451 1.66 -8.89 -5.34
C ALA A 451 1.69 -7.46 -4.77
N LEU A 452 1.52 -7.32 -3.45
CA LEU A 452 1.59 -6.03 -2.77
C LEU A 452 2.99 -5.41 -2.85
N LEU A 453 4.04 -6.21 -2.68
CA LEU A 453 5.42 -5.76 -2.80
C LEU A 453 5.80 -5.37 -4.24
N TYR A 454 5.22 -6.02 -5.27
CA TYR A 454 5.36 -5.60 -6.67
C TYR A 454 4.86 -4.17 -6.91
N VAL A 455 3.89 -3.70 -6.12
CA VAL A 455 3.34 -2.34 -6.22
C VAL A 455 4.10 -1.38 -5.32
N PHE A 456 4.34 -1.76 -4.07
CA PHE A 456 4.85 -0.84 -3.05
C PHE A 456 6.33 -0.51 -3.18
N ILE A 457 7.16 -1.47 -3.59
CA ILE A 457 8.59 -1.22 -3.75
C ILE A 457 8.83 -0.18 -4.86
N PRO A 458 8.23 -0.31 -6.07
CA PRO A 458 8.33 0.74 -7.08
C PRO A 458 7.70 2.06 -6.66
N LEU A 459 6.51 2.04 -6.05
CA LEU A 459 5.81 3.24 -5.59
C LEU A 459 6.63 4.00 -4.55
N PHE A 460 6.75 3.46 -3.33
CA PHE A 460 7.40 4.18 -2.23
C PHE A 460 8.91 4.31 -2.43
N GLY A 461 9.56 3.34 -3.08
CA GLY A 461 10.99 3.43 -3.36
C GLY A 461 11.32 4.52 -4.37
N SER A 462 10.52 4.71 -5.42
CA SER A 462 10.76 5.80 -6.39
C SER A 462 10.46 7.17 -5.80
N LEU A 463 9.46 7.28 -4.93
CA LEU A 463 9.17 8.48 -4.15
C LEU A 463 10.35 8.83 -3.25
N PHE A 464 10.80 7.87 -2.46
CA PHE A 464 11.91 8.04 -1.54
C PHE A 464 13.18 8.51 -2.27
N LEU A 465 13.53 7.85 -3.38
CA LEU A 465 14.70 8.22 -4.18
C LEU A 465 14.52 9.56 -4.91
N SER A 466 13.29 9.96 -5.21
CA SER A 466 12.98 11.27 -5.82
C SER A 466 12.84 12.39 -4.79
N MET A 467 12.99 12.13 -3.49
CA MET A 467 12.79 13.13 -2.44
C MET A 467 13.57 14.42 -2.64
N PRO A 468 14.85 14.43 -3.07
CA PRO A 468 15.55 15.68 -3.35
C PRO A 468 14.85 16.55 -4.41
N VAL A 469 14.29 15.92 -5.45
CA VAL A 469 13.55 16.63 -6.52
C VAL A 469 12.18 17.07 -6.02
N ILE A 470 11.49 16.24 -5.25
CA ILE A 470 10.20 16.58 -4.61
C ILE A 470 10.39 17.79 -3.69
N LEU A 471 11.40 17.76 -2.81
CA LEU A 471 11.72 18.84 -1.88
C LEU A 471 12.03 20.13 -2.63
N ALA A 472 12.86 20.07 -3.68
CA ALA A 472 13.14 21.23 -4.53
C ALA A 472 11.84 21.77 -5.17
N ARG A 473 10.98 20.88 -5.68
CA ARG A 473 9.70 21.26 -6.29
C ARG A 473 8.71 21.89 -5.31
N THR A 474 8.69 21.43 -4.06
CA THR A 474 7.78 21.93 -3.02
C THR A 474 8.27 23.20 -2.32
N THR A 475 9.57 23.49 -2.39
CA THR A 475 10.17 24.66 -1.72
C THR A 475 10.33 25.85 -2.65
N ILE A 476 10.47 25.62 -3.96
CA ILE A 476 10.58 26.67 -4.99
C ILE A 476 9.17 27.07 -5.45
N SER A 477 8.90 28.38 -5.55
CA SER A 477 7.58 28.88 -5.97
C SER A 477 7.23 28.36 -7.37
N ILE A 478 5.94 28.17 -7.62
CA ILE A 478 5.38 27.74 -8.92
C ILE A 478 5.79 28.72 -10.05
N ALA A 479 6.08 29.98 -9.71
CA ALA A 479 6.47 31.03 -10.66
C ALA A 479 8.00 31.14 -10.90
N ASP A 480 8.84 30.43 -10.15
CA ASP A 480 10.29 30.61 -10.19
C ASP A 480 10.97 29.63 -11.16
N VAL A 481 11.92 30.13 -11.97
CA VAL A 481 12.84 29.27 -12.74
C VAL A 481 13.96 28.82 -11.78
N PRO A 482 14.13 27.50 -11.53
CA PRO A 482 15.17 27.03 -10.61
C PRO A 482 16.57 27.38 -11.15
N PRO A 483 17.52 27.74 -10.26
CA PRO A 483 18.90 27.99 -10.65
C PRO A 483 19.49 26.82 -11.45
N PRO A 484 20.24 27.09 -12.54
CA PRO A 484 20.84 26.04 -13.37
C PRO A 484 21.73 25.06 -12.59
N THR A 485 22.39 25.54 -11.53
CA THR A 485 23.22 24.74 -10.63
C THR A 485 22.40 23.70 -9.87
N ILE A 486 21.23 24.09 -9.34
CA ILE A 486 20.32 23.17 -8.63
C ILE A 486 19.79 22.12 -9.61
N LEU A 487 19.36 22.54 -10.81
CA LEU A 487 18.93 21.61 -11.85
C LEU A 487 20.00 20.59 -12.22
N PHE A 488 21.24 21.05 -12.41
CA PHE A 488 22.37 20.19 -12.73
C PHE A 488 22.66 19.19 -11.61
N VAL A 489 22.69 19.64 -10.35
CA VAL A 489 22.92 18.77 -9.18
C VAL A 489 21.83 17.71 -9.05
N LEU A 490 20.55 18.11 -9.19
CA LEU A 490 19.42 17.18 -9.12
C LEU A 490 19.47 16.15 -10.26
N LEU A 491 19.75 16.58 -11.49
CA LEU A 491 19.87 15.68 -12.64
C LEU A 491 21.05 14.70 -12.46
N LEU A 492 22.21 15.20 -12.03
CA LEU A 492 23.39 14.40 -11.77
C LEU A 492 23.12 13.36 -10.67
N TYR A 493 22.47 13.77 -9.58
CA TYR A 493 22.02 12.87 -8.52
C TYR A 493 21.11 11.77 -9.09
N THR A 494 20.08 12.13 -9.86
CA THR A 494 19.14 11.17 -10.44
C THR A 494 19.85 10.15 -11.33
N ILE A 495 20.75 10.61 -12.21
CA ILE A 495 21.49 9.73 -13.13
C ILE A 495 22.46 8.83 -12.35
N LEU A 496 23.19 9.37 -11.37
CA LEU A 496 24.17 8.61 -10.58
C LEU A 496 23.49 7.50 -9.78
N ILE A 497 22.41 7.81 -9.06
CA ILE A 497 21.66 6.82 -8.28
C ILE A 497 21.03 5.77 -9.20
N ALA A 498 20.46 6.18 -10.33
CA ALA A 498 19.91 5.25 -11.31
C ALA A 498 20.98 4.32 -11.90
N PHE A 499 22.19 4.82 -12.15
CA PHE A 499 23.32 4.02 -12.62
C PHE A 499 23.72 2.96 -11.58
N LEU A 500 23.87 3.37 -10.31
CA LEU A 500 24.23 2.46 -9.22
C LEU A 500 23.16 1.38 -9.00
N LEU A 501 21.88 1.76 -9.00
CA LEU A 501 20.77 0.81 -8.88
C LEU A 501 20.71 -0.15 -10.07
N SER A 502 20.91 0.35 -11.30
CA SER A 502 20.94 -0.50 -12.50
C SER A 502 22.09 -1.50 -12.45
N ARG A 503 23.27 -1.10 -11.96
CA ARG A 503 24.40 -2.01 -11.74
C ARG A 503 24.07 -3.10 -10.71
N TYR A 504 23.41 -2.73 -9.62
CA TYR A 504 22.95 -3.68 -8.62
C TYR A 504 21.97 -4.71 -9.21
N VAL A 505 20.98 -4.25 -9.98
CA VAL A 505 20.00 -5.12 -10.64
C VAL A 505 20.67 -6.09 -11.63
N LEU A 506 21.61 -5.60 -12.43
CA LEU A 506 22.37 -6.43 -13.38
C LEU A 506 23.33 -7.42 -12.70
N ALA A 507 23.80 -7.12 -11.48
CA ALA A 507 24.57 -8.10 -10.71
C ALA A 507 23.66 -9.23 -10.20
N ARG A 508 22.43 -8.91 -9.81
CA ARG A 508 21.43 -9.88 -9.35
C ARG A 508 20.93 -10.81 -10.46
N SER A 509 20.91 -10.37 -11.73
CA SER A 509 20.45 -11.21 -12.83
C SER A 509 21.26 -12.51 -12.98
N LYS A 510 22.53 -12.51 -12.58
CA LYS A 510 23.38 -13.72 -12.63
C LYS A 510 22.88 -14.86 -11.74
N THR A 511 22.27 -14.52 -10.60
CA THR A 511 21.82 -15.50 -9.58
C THR A 511 20.31 -15.73 -9.64
N PHE A 512 19.65 -15.33 -10.74
CA PHE A 512 18.20 -15.44 -10.86
C PHE A 512 17.75 -16.89 -11.01
N PHE A 513 18.41 -17.67 -11.88
CA PHE A 513 18.09 -19.08 -12.12
C PHE A 513 18.71 -20.02 -11.06
N ASP A 514 19.79 -19.61 -10.40
CA ASP A 514 20.45 -20.38 -9.33
C ASP A 514 19.61 -20.48 -8.05
N LYS A 515 18.60 -19.61 -7.93
CA LYS A 515 17.61 -19.71 -6.86
C LYS A 515 16.54 -20.69 -7.31
N THR A 516 16.56 -21.89 -6.75
CA THR A 516 15.29 -22.63 -6.61
C THR A 516 14.28 -21.66 -5.99
N PRO A 517 13.05 -21.55 -6.52
CA PRO A 517 12.02 -20.77 -5.86
C PRO A 517 12.02 -21.26 -4.43
N VAL A 518 12.35 -20.36 -3.51
CA VAL A 518 12.35 -20.67 -2.10
C VAL A 518 10.91 -21.06 -1.81
N GLU A 519 10.59 -22.35 -1.86
CA GLU A 519 9.51 -22.89 -1.07
C GLU A 519 9.69 -22.24 0.29
N GLU A 520 8.60 -21.75 0.87
CA GLU A 520 8.55 -21.38 2.27
C GLU A 520 8.81 -22.66 3.12
N THR A 521 9.96 -23.32 2.96
CA THR A 521 10.59 -24.14 3.97
C THR A 521 11.11 -23.15 5.01
N VAL A 522 10.14 -22.57 5.73
CA VAL A 522 10.35 -22.23 7.13
C VAL A 522 11.05 -23.45 7.70
N PRO A 523 12.24 -23.33 8.31
CA PRO A 523 12.81 -24.47 8.99
C PRO A 523 11.73 -24.92 9.95
N GLN A 524 11.15 -26.10 9.70
CA GLN A 524 10.33 -26.79 10.67
C GLN A 524 11.29 -27.20 11.78
N ILE A 525 11.75 -26.23 12.57
CA ILE A 525 12.08 -26.52 13.94
C ILE A 525 10.72 -26.88 14.51
N GLN A 526 10.50 -28.19 14.70
CA GLN A 526 9.40 -28.73 15.47
C GLN A 526 9.52 -28.17 16.90
N PHE A 527 9.12 -26.92 17.09
CA PHE A 527 8.76 -26.46 18.40
C PHE A 527 7.40 -27.09 18.68
N GLN A 528 7.37 -27.98 19.67
CA GLN A 528 6.13 -28.43 20.26
C GLN A 528 5.26 -27.18 20.48
N ARG A 529 4.11 -27.12 19.80
CA ARG A 529 3.12 -26.04 19.94
C ARG A 529 2.57 -26.07 21.35
N ASN A 530 3.31 -25.49 22.29
CA ASN A 530 2.88 -25.40 23.67
C ASN A 530 2.06 -24.11 23.80
N TYR A 531 0.74 -24.23 23.60
CA TYR A 531 -0.24 -23.14 23.70
C TYR A 531 -0.12 -22.34 25.02
N LYS A 532 0.47 -22.95 26.04
CA LYS A 532 0.86 -22.30 27.30
C LYS A 532 1.74 -21.06 27.09
N ASN A 533 2.73 -21.12 26.19
CA ASN A 533 3.62 -19.99 25.89
C ASN A 533 2.90 -18.86 25.14
N TYR A 534 1.94 -19.19 24.27
CA TYR A 534 1.08 -18.18 23.61
C TYR A 534 0.22 -17.42 24.61
N PHE A 535 -0.38 -18.14 25.55
CA PHE A 535 -1.20 -17.54 26.61
C PHE A 535 -0.37 -16.65 27.53
N LEU A 536 0.82 -17.09 27.94
CA LEU A 536 1.74 -16.31 28.77
C LEU A 536 2.30 -15.06 28.05
N ASN A 537 2.61 -15.16 26.75
CA ASN A 537 3.02 -14.00 25.95
C ASN A 537 1.88 -13.00 25.75
N PHE A 538 0.66 -13.49 25.50
CA PHE A 538 -0.53 -12.66 25.42
C PHE A 538 -0.84 -11.95 26.75
N LEU A 539 -0.75 -12.65 27.88
CA LEU A 539 -0.93 -12.06 29.21
C LEU A 539 0.10 -10.97 29.51
N THR A 540 1.36 -11.20 29.15
CA THR A 540 2.45 -10.24 29.37
C THR A 540 2.23 -8.98 28.54
N LEU A 541 1.83 -9.14 27.27
CA LEU A 541 1.48 -8.04 26.38
C LEU A 541 0.22 -7.29 26.83
N ALA A 542 -0.84 -8.00 27.21
CA ALA A 542 -2.07 -7.41 27.72
C ALA A 542 -1.83 -6.64 29.02
N SER A 543 -0.99 -7.17 29.93
CA SER A 543 -0.64 -6.50 31.19
C SER A 543 0.20 -5.23 30.96
N LEU A 544 1.13 -5.24 30.00
CA LEU A 544 1.89 -4.06 29.59
C LEU A 544 0.99 -2.97 29.01
N ILE A 545 0.07 -3.34 28.10
CA ILE A 545 -0.89 -2.41 27.49
C ILE A 545 -1.85 -1.85 28.54
N LEU A 546 -2.38 -2.69 29.44
CA LEU A 546 -3.28 -2.27 30.51
C LEU A 546 -2.58 -1.35 31.52
N MET A 547 -1.33 -1.67 31.89
CA MET A 547 -0.50 -0.82 32.74
C MET A 547 -0.28 0.56 32.10
N ALA A 548 0.03 0.61 30.80
CA ALA A 548 0.18 1.84 30.03
C ALA A 548 -1.10 2.69 30.01
N THR A 549 -2.25 2.05 29.76
CA THR A 549 -3.56 2.72 29.77
C THR A 549 -3.99 3.20 31.16
N SER A 550 -3.57 2.51 32.22
CA SER A 550 -3.87 2.91 33.61
C SER A 550 -3.00 4.09 34.09
N LEU A 551 -1.72 4.12 33.67
CA LEU A 551 -0.79 5.22 33.96
C LEU A 551 -1.14 6.49 33.18
N THR A 552 -1.67 6.35 31.95
CA THR A 552 -2.17 7.50 31.17
C THR A 552 -3.43 8.11 31.79
N GLY A 553 -4.34 7.31 32.37
CA GLY A 553 -5.47 7.84 33.15
C GLY A 553 -5.05 8.62 34.41
N PHE A 554 -3.88 8.31 34.99
CA PHE A 554 -3.33 8.98 36.18
C PHE A 554 -2.71 10.35 35.86
N PHE A 555 -1.97 10.48 34.75
CA PHE A 555 -1.31 11.74 34.39
C PHE A 555 -2.18 12.69 33.55
N PHE A 556 -3.25 12.19 32.90
CA PHE A 556 -3.97 12.92 31.85
C PHE A 556 -5.50 12.96 31.97
N GLY A 557 -6.09 12.52 33.08
CA GLY A 557 -7.52 12.75 33.33
C GLY A 557 -7.84 14.25 33.46
N PRO A 558 -8.95 14.76 32.89
CA PRO A 558 -9.32 16.16 33.05
C PRO A 558 -9.55 16.48 34.53
N SER A 559 -8.92 17.55 35.03
CA SER A 559 -8.98 17.99 36.43
C SER A 559 -10.32 18.60 36.85
N THR A 560 -11.40 18.37 36.12
CA THR A 560 -12.64 19.17 36.22
C THR A 560 -13.84 18.41 36.81
N ASP A 561 -13.72 17.13 37.19
CA ASP A 561 -14.81 16.38 37.83
C ASP A 561 -14.34 15.62 39.09
N PRO A 562 -14.65 16.14 40.30
CA PRO A 562 -14.27 15.52 41.56
C PRO A 562 -15.06 14.25 41.92
N SER A 563 -16.05 13.84 41.12
CA SER A 563 -16.87 12.64 41.37
C SER A 563 -16.29 11.34 40.80
N ARG A 564 -15.32 11.42 39.88
CA ARG A 564 -14.63 10.24 39.31
C ARG A 564 -13.50 9.79 40.24
N LYS A 565 -13.78 8.82 41.11
CA LYS A 565 -12.76 8.16 41.95
C LYS A 565 -11.63 7.59 41.06
N TYR A 566 -10.40 8.01 41.33
CA TYR A 566 -9.19 7.58 40.63
C TYR A 566 -8.89 6.10 40.90
N TYR A 567 -9.34 5.21 40.01
CA TYR A 567 -8.98 3.78 40.04
C TYR A 567 -7.58 3.50 39.43
N GLY A 568 -6.87 4.51 38.92
CA GLY A 568 -5.58 4.36 38.22
C GLY A 568 -4.44 3.74 39.05
N PRO A 569 -4.11 4.24 40.25
CA PRO A 569 -2.97 3.72 41.03
C PRO A 569 -3.13 2.27 41.50
N PRO A 570 -4.29 1.83 42.04
CA PRO A 570 -4.50 0.42 42.38
C PRO A 570 -4.45 -0.50 41.16
N LEU A 571 -4.95 -0.05 40.00
CA LEU A 571 -4.96 -0.83 38.77
C LEU A 571 -3.56 -0.96 38.15
N ALA A 572 -2.76 0.12 38.16
CA ALA A 572 -1.37 0.10 37.70
C ALA A 572 -0.49 -0.81 38.58
N VAL A 573 -0.67 -0.76 39.90
CA VAL A 573 0.01 -1.66 40.85
C VAL A 573 -0.43 -3.11 40.64
N LEU A 574 -1.74 -3.36 40.46
CA LEU A 574 -2.28 -4.69 40.19
C LEU A 574 -1.73 -5.26 38.87
N MET A 575 -1.70 -4.47 37.79
CA MET A 575 -1.16 -4.89 36.49
C MET A 575 0.36 -5.08 36.52
N GLY A 576 1.09 -4.25 37.26
CA GLY A 576 2.52 -4.45 37.51
C GLY A 576 2.81 -5.74 38.29
N LEU A 577 1.98 -6.08 39.28
CA LEU A 577 2.04 -7.36 40.00
C LEU A 577 1.68 -8.55 39.10
N MET A 578 0.68 -8.41 38.21
CA MET A 578 0.31 -9.44 37.23
C MET A 578 1.40 -9.66 36.18
N LEU A 579 2.06 -8.60 35.71
CA LEU A 579 3.22 -8.68 34.82
C LEU A 579 4.41 -9.36 35.52
N THR A 580 4.66 -9.01 36.77
CA THR A 580 5.74 -9.64 37.57
C THR A 580 5.43 -11.12 37.82
N ALA A 581 4.17 -11.45 38.12
CA ALA A 581 3.70 -12.82 38.29
C ALA A 581 3.77 -13.62 36.98
N SER A 582 3.42 -13.03 35.82
CA SER A 582 3.52 -13.70 34.52
C SER A 582 4.97 -14.03 34.16
N ILE A 583 5.90 -13.08 34.41
CA ILE A 583 7.34 -13.28 34.23
C ILE A 583 7.88 -14.36 35.18
N LEU A 584 7.45 -14.37 36.44
CA LEU A 584 7.86 -15.39 37.42
C LEU A 584 7.29 -16.78 37.09
N MET A 585 6.06 -16.86 36.58
CA MET A 585 5.45 -18.12 36.13
C MET A 585 6.13 -18.67 34.86
N GLN A 586 6.52 -17.82 33.91
CA GLN A 586 7.38 -18.22 32.78
C GLN A 586 8.68 -18.83 33.29
N ARG A 587 9.27 -18.25 34.35
CA ARG A 587 10.52 -18.71 34.96
C ARG A 587 10.42 -20.07 35.65
N LYS A 588 9.25 -20.42 36.20
CA LYS A 588 9.01 -21.69 36.91
C LYS A 588 8.52 -22.82 35.99
N ALA A 589 7.93 -22.47 34.84
CA ALA A 589 7.52 -23.43 33.81
C ALA A 589 8.69 -23.99 32.98
N LEU A 590 9.87 -23.35 33.07
CA LEU A 590 11.13 -23.79 32.47
C LEU A 590 11.92 -24.59 33.52
N GLY A 591 12.15 -25.89 33.24
CA GLY A 591 12.83 -26.80 34.17
C GLY A 591 14.28 -26.37 34.47
N GLN A 592 14.84 -26.85 35.58
CA GLN A 592 16.19 -26.47 36.02
C GLN A 592 17.32 -26.95 35.07
N ASP A 593 17.07 -27.95 34.22
CA ASP A 593 18.05 -28.48 33.26
C ASP A 593 18.17 -27.67 31.95
N GLU A 594 17.24 -26.75 31.66
CA GLU A 594 17.32 -25.85 30.49
C GLU A 594 18.18 -24.59 30.73
N LYS A 595 18.76 -24.44 31.93
CA LYS A 595 19.59 -23.28 32.29
C LYS A 595 20.83 -23.11 31.40
N ALA A 596 21.25 -24.15 30.69
CA ALA A 596 22.39 -24.12 29.77
C ALA A 596 22.03 -23.72 28.31
N MET A 597 20.75 -23.58 27.95
CA MET A 597 20.31 -23.44 26.55
C MET A 597 19.66 -22.07 26.21
N TYR A 598 19.72 -21.08 27.11
CA TYR A 598 19.12 -19.76 26.87
C TYR A 598 20.14 -18.72 26.40
N SER A 599 20.46 -18.77 25.10
CA SER A 599 21.09 -17.67 24.38
C SER A 599 20.08 -17.10 23.38
N VAL A 600 19.97 -15.77 23.27
CA VAL A 600 19.14 -15.15 22.23
C VAL A 600 19.54 -15.79 20.89
N PRO A 601 18.59 -16.40 20.14
CA PRO A 601 18.95 -17.13 18.93
C PRO A 601 19.76 -16.23 18.02
N SER A 602 20.87 -16.69 17.43
CA SER A 602 21.72 -15.83 16.59
C SER A 602 21.15 -15.60 15.19
N LYS A 603 20.30 -16.52 14.71
CA LYS A 603 19.60 -16.45 13.42
C LYS A 603 18.10 -16.25 13.63
N VAL A 604 17.48 -15.47 12.74
CA VAL A 604 16.02 -15.23 12.75
C VAL A 604 15.32 -15.96 11.60
N PRO A 605 14.04 -16.34 11.77
CA PRO A 605 13.26 -17.00 10.72
C PRO A 605 12.69 -16.04 9.66
N TRP A 606 12.97 -14.73 9.72
CA TRP A 606 12.49 -13.75 8.75
C TRP A 606 13.62 -13.09 7.92
N LYS A 607 13.25 -12.57 6.75
CA LYS A 607 14.15 -11.94 5.77
C LYS A 607 13.94 -10.43 5.68
N ALA A 608 14.87 -9.74 5.02
CA ALA A 608 14.83 -8.30 4.77
C ALA A 608 13.53 -7.83 4.08
N SER A 609 12.99 -8.62 3.15
CA SER A 609 11.73 -8.26 2.47
C SER A 609 10.53 -8.19 3.42
N GLN A 610 10.45 -9.14 4.36
CA GLN A 610 9.42 -9.14 5.40
C GLN A 610 9.64 -7.97 6.36
N THR A 611 10.89 -7.74 6.76
CA THR A 611 11.28 -6.57 7.57
C THR A 611 10.83 -5.25 6.96
N LEU A 612 11.14 -4.99 5.69
CA LEU A 612 10.81 -3.73 5.03
C LEU A 612 9.29 -3.53 4.91
N LEU A 613 8.54 -4.60 4.67
CA LEU A 613 7.09 -4.54 4.67
C LEU A 613 6.54 -4.20 6.06
N ILE A 614 7.00 -4.89 7.11
CA ILE A 614 6.55 -4.64 8.48
C ILE A 614 6.91 -3.22 8.91
N LEU A 615 8.06 -2.71 8.50
CA LEU A 615 8.45 -1.34 8.77
C LEU A 615 7.55 -0.32 8.05
N LEU A 616 7.22 -0.58 6.78
CA LEU A 616 6.25 0.26 6.04
C LEU A 616 4.88 0.25 6.73
N LEU A 617 4.43 -0.93 7.17
CA LEU A 617 3.19 -1.04 7.94
C LEU A 617 3.28 -0.33 9.28
N ALA A 618 4.40 -0.43 9.99
CA ALA A 618 4.65 0.27 11.26
C ALA A 618 4.63 1.80 11.10
N LEU A 619 4.99 2.32 9.92
CA LEU A 619 4.88 3.74 9.61
C LEU A 619 3.42 4.17 9.37
N LEU A 620 2.62 3.32 8.72
CA LEU A 620 1.23 3.62 8.37
C LEU A 620 0.24 3.34 9.51
N PHE A 621 0.53 2.36 10.38
CA PHE A 621 -0.38 1.89 11.44
C PHE A 621 -0.76 2.97 12.47
N PRO A 622 0.18 3.81 12.97
CA PRO A 622 -0.10 4.93 13.87
C PRO A 622 -1.19 5.86 13.34
N SER A 623 -1.06 6.25 12.06
CA SER A 623 -2.02 7.14 11.41
C SER A 623 -3.42 6.54 11.44
N VAL A 624 -3.58 5.23 11.30
CA VAL A 624 -4.89 4.57 11.33
C VAL A 624 -5.56 4.67 12.70
N LEU A 625 -4.79 4.56 13.78
CA LEU A 625 -5.32 4.62 15.14
C LEU A 625 -5.57 6.05 15.61
N GLN A 626 -4.69 6.99 15.26
CA GLN A 626 -4.80 8.40 15.65
C GLN A 626 -5.89 9.14 14.89
N PHE A 627 -6.15 8.74 13.65
CA PHE A 627 -6.98 9.50 12.72
C PHE A 627 -8.48 9.57 13.06
N PRO A 628 -9.15 8.50 13.54
CA PRO A 628 -10.50 8.59 14.06
C PRO A 628 -10.60 9.59 15.23
N LEU A 629 -9.59 9.60 16.11
CA LEU A 629 -9.53 10.54 17.24
C LEU A 629 -9.36 11.97 16.75
N LEU A 630 -8.44 12.23 15.82
CA LEU A 630 -8.29 13.54 15.17
C LEU A 630 -9.59 14.01 14.53
N THR A 631 -10.28 13.13 13.78
CA THR A 631 -11.56 13.46 13.12
C THR A 631 -12.66 13.77 14.13
N LEU A 632 -12.77 12.98 15.21
CA LEU A 632 -13.69 13.25 16.32
C LEU A 632 -13.34 14.56 17.04
N SER A 633 -12.07 14.90 17.14
CA SER A 633 -11.64 16.14 17.78
C SER A 633 -11.90 17.38 16.96
N PHE A 634 -11.71 17.32 15.64
CA PHE A 634 -12.09 18.39 14.74
C PHE A 634 -13.60 18.67 14.75
N SER A 635 -14.41 17.62 14.89
CA SER A 635 -15.86 17.68 14.73
C SER A 635 -16.62 17.96 16.02
N SER A 636 -16.18 17.44 17.16
CA SER A 636 -16.75 17.74 18.47
C SER A 636 -16.32 19.11 19.01
N GLY A 637 -15.35 19.76 18.37
CA GLY A 637 -14.65 20.93 18.90
C GLY A 637 -13.73 20.61 20.09
N ILE A 638 -13.69 19.36 20.56
CA ILE A 638 -12.85 18.92 21.67
C ILE A 638 -11.51 18.46 21.10
N ARG A 639 -10.47 19.28 21.23
CA ARG A 639 -9.12 18.91 20.80
C ARG A 639 -8.64 17.64 21.52
N ALA A 640 -8.21 16.65 20.73
CA ALA A 640 -7.49 15.49 21.25
C ALA A 640 -6.20 16.02 21.87
N ASN A 641 -5.85 15.48 23.04
CA ASN A 641 -4.61 15.83 23.69
C ASN A 641 -3.44 15.32 22.84
N ASP A 642 -2.52 16.21 22.44
CA ASP A 642 -1.35 15.89 21.61
C ASP A 642 -0.51 14.76 22.22
N LEU A 643 -0.43 14.70 23.55
CA LEU A 643 0.25 13.60 24.26
C LEU A 643 -0.51 12.28 24.09
N THR A 644 -1.83 12.26 24.12
CA THR A 644 -2.60 11.03 23.88
C THR A 644 -2.40 10.52 22.46
N LEU A 645 -2.37 11.42 21.47
CA LEU A 645 -2.06 11.06 20.09
C LEU A 645 -0.64 10.50 19.97
N LEU A 646 0.36 11.16 20.56
CA LEU A 646 1.75 10.71 20.58
C LEU A 646 1.89 9.30 21.17
N PHE A 647 1.28 9.04 22.33
CA PHE A 647 1.31 7.72 22.98
C PHE A 647 0.68 6.63 22.12
N LEU A 648 -0.49 6.91 21.54
CA LEU A 648 -1.18 5.97 20.67
C LEU A 648 -0.33 5.67 19.43
N GLY A 649 0.35 6.69 18.90
CA GLY A 649 1.24 6.56 17.76
C GLY A 649 2.41 5.64 18.02
N GLU A 650 3.12 5.83 19.14
CA GLU A 650 4.29 5.00 19.47
C GLU A 650 3.91 3.54 19.75
N ILE A 651 2.82 3.29 20.47
CA ILE A 651 2.36 1.90 20.70
C ILE A 651 1.92 1.25 19.38
N ALA A 652 1.40 2.03 18.44
CA ALA A 652 0.93 1.53 17.16
C ALA A 652 2.06 1.00 16.26
N ILE A 653 3.30 1.53 16.36
CA ILE A 653 4.40 1.13 15.47
C ILE A 653 4.78 -0.35 15.64
N ILE A 654 4.62 -0.92 16.84
CA ILE A 654 5.01 -2.31 17.11
C ILE A 654 3.92 -3.31 16.74
N ILE A 655 2.67 -2.87 16.53
CA ILE A 655 1.53 -3.77 16.28
C ILE A 655 1.75 -4.63 15.03
N PRO A 656 2.14 -4.09 13.86
CA PRO A 656 2.38 -4.91 12.67
C PRO A 656 3.43 -6.01 12.88
N MET A 657 4.52 -5.68 13.60
CA MET A 657 5.57 -6.64 13.96
C MET A 657 5.01 -7.75 14.84
N LEU A 658 4.26 -7.40 15.89
CA LEU A 658 3.67 -8.38 16.81
C LEU A 658 2.65 -9.29 16.09
N LEU A 659 1.79 -8.72 15.24
CA LEU A 659 0.85 -9.49 14.42
C LEU A 659 1.57 -10.46 13.49
N TYR A 660 2.67 -10.03 12.87
CA TYR A 660 3.51 -10.89 12.05
C TYR A 660 4.09 -12.05 12.88
N MET A 661 4.70 -11.75 14.03
CA MET A 661 5.30 -12.76 14.91
C MET A 661 4.25 -13.78 15.39
N VAL A 662 3.07 -13.31 15.84
CA VAL A 662 1.97 -14.19 16.26
C VAL A 662 1.47 -15.04 15.10
N SER A 663 1.29 -14.46 13.91
CA SER A 663 0.84 -15.22 12.73
C SER A 663 1.81 -16.32 12.32
N LYS A 664 3.11 -16.11 12.53
CA LYS A 664 4.17 -17.07 12.21
C LYS A 664 4.58 -17.96 13.39
N GLY A 665 3.97 -17.76 14.55
CA GLY A 665 4.29 -18.50 15.78
C GLY A 665 5.71 -18.27 16.30
N ILE A 666 6.24 -17.06 16.09
CA ILE A 666 7.59 -16.66 16.48
C ILE A 666 7.55 -16.11 17.93
N SER A 667 8.43 -16.62 18.79
CA SER A 667 8.58 -16.14 20.17
C SER A 667 9.20 -14.73 20.25
N VAL A 668 8.84 -13.96 21.27
CA VAL A 668 9.43 -12.64 21.58
C VAL A 668 10.92 -12.71 21.97
N GLU A 669 11.45 -13.89 22.27
CA GLU A 669 12.89 -14.06 22.51
C GLU A 669 13.72 -13.73 21.27
N PHE A 670 13.16 -13.90 20.07
CA PHE A 670 13.85 -13.56 18.82
C PHE A 670 14.08 -12.05 18.65
N ILE A 671 13.39 -11.20 19.40
CA ILE A 671 13.67 -9.75 19.38
C ILE A 671 14.64 -9.33 20.49
N GLY A 672 15.13 -10.25 21.31
CA GLY A 672 16.23 -9.99 22.27
C GLY A 672 15.80 -9.58 23.67
N LEU A 673 14.53 -9.75 24.02
CA LEU A 673 14.01 -9.52 25.37
C LEU A 673 14.47 -10.62 26.34
N ASP A 674 15.47 -10.33 27.16
CA ASP A 674 16.00 -11.24 28.20
C ASP A 674 16.08 -10.52 29.55
N SER A 675 15.17 -10.80 30.48
CA SER A 675 15.09 -10.13 31.78
C SER A 675 16.32 -10.32 32.68
N ARG A 676 17.19 -11.32 32.40
CA ARG A 676 18.36 -11.63 33.24
C ARG A 676 19.53 -10.68 33.00
N SER A 677 19.58 -10.04 31.83
CA SER A 677 20.70 -9.18 31.44
C SER A 677 20.45 -7.68 31.67
N ALA A 678 19.23 -7.28 32.03
CA ALA A 678 18.84 -5.86 32.12
C ALA A 678 19.77 -4.99 32.97
N ILE A 679 20.09 -5.39 34.21
CA ILE A 679 20.93 -4.58 35.13
C ILE A 679 22.36 -4.38 34.58
N PRO A 680 23.11 -5.43 34.19
CA PRO A 680 24.41 -5.26 33.53
C PRO A 680 24.35 -4.41 32.25
N GLU A 681 23.32 -4.59 31.43
CA GLU A 681 23.14 -3.83 30.19
C GLU A 681 22.88 -2.34 30.46
N PHE A 682 22.15 -1.99 31.53
CA PHE A 682 21.91 -0.60 31.96
C PHE A 682 23.19 0.10 32.43
N LYS A 683 24.04 -0.59 33.18
CA LYS A 683 25.34 -0.02 33.61
C LYS A 683 26.22 0.30 32.40
N LEU A 684 26.23 -0.56 31.40
CA LEU A 684 26.98 -0.33 30.16
C LEU A 684 26.40 0.85 29.36
N ALA A 685 25.07 0.95 29.27
CA ALA A 685 24.42 2.09 28.62
C ALA A 685 24.84 3.43 29.24
N LEU A 686 24.85 3.52 30.58
CA LEU A 686 25.30 4.72 31.30
C LEU A 686 26.78 5.06 31.02
N LEU A 687 27.65 4.05 30.87
CA LEU A 687 29.06 4.27 30.55
C LEU A 687 29.26 4.87 29.15
N ILE A 688 28.45 4.45 28.17
CA ILE A 688 28.58 4.87 26.76
C ILE A 688 27.77 6.16 26.47
N LEU A 689 26.84 6.52 27.35
CA LEU A 689 25.94 7.67 27.20
C LEU A 689 26.65 9.00 26.90
N PRO A 690 27.72 9.43 27.61
CA PRO A 690 28.34 10.73 27.35
C PRO A 690 28.88 10.88 25.93
N LEU A 691 29.53 9.84 25.41
CA LEU A 691 30.04 9.81 24.05
C LEU A 691 28.90 9.81 23.02
N THR A 692 27.80 9.11 23.33
CA THR A 692 26.62 9.04 22.47
C THR A 692 25.93 10.41 22.37
N VAL A 693 25.74 11.08 23.51
CA VAL A 693 25.17 12.45 23.57
C VAL A 693 26.06 13.43 22.82
N LEU A 694 27.38 13.41 23.04
CA LEU A 694 28.33 14.27 22.33
C LEU A 694 28.24 14.06 20.81
N THR A 695 28.20 12.81 20.36
CA THR A 695 28.08 12.47 18.93
C THR A 695 26.79 13.04 18.33
N GLY A 696 25.67 12.88 19.03
CA GLY A 696 24.37 13.39 18.60
C GLY A 696 24.33 14.92 18.52
N LEU A 697 24.87 15.62 19.53
CA LEU A 697 24.95 17.08 19.54
C LEU A 697 25.82 17.62 18.39
N LEU A 698 27.01 17.04 18.17
CA LEU A 698 27.88 17.44 17.06
C LEU A 698 27.20 17.22 15.70
N ALA A 699 26.50 16.10 15.53
CA ALA A 699 25.74 15.82 14.33
C ALA A 699 24.61 16.84 14.12
N GLY A 700 23.89 17.21 15.18
CA GLY A 700 22.85 18.25 15.14
C GLY A 700 23.41 19.60 14.68
N VAL A 701 24.56 20.02 15.24
CA VAL A 701 25.25 21.25 14.84
C VAL A 701 25.63 21.21 13.35
N VAL A 702 26.19 20.10 12.87
CA VAL A 702 26.54 19.95 11.45
C VAL A 702 25.30 20.10 10.56
N VAL A 703 24.18 19.48 10.91
CA VAL A 703 22.96 19.60 10.11
C VAL A 703 22.42 21.03 10.11
N GLN A 704 22.42 21.72 11.26
CA GLN A 704 21.96 23.10 11.35
C GLN A 704 22.83 24.08 10.52
N ILE A 705 24.13 23.85 10.43
CA ILE A 705 25.04 24.64 9.58
C ILE A 705 24.73 24.42 8.10
N LEU A 706 24.44 23.18 7.70
CA LEU A 706 24.19 22.82 6.30
C LEU A 706 22.78 23.18 5.83
N VAL A 707 21.79 23.07 6.71
CA VAL A 707 20.37 23.28 6.42
C VAL A 707 19.76 24.11 7.55
N PRO A 708 19.69 25.45 7.39
CA PRO A 708 19.08 26.33 8.38
C PRO A 708 17.65 25.92 8.68
N LEU A 709 17.24 25.98 9.96
CA LEU A 709 15.92 25.56 10.42
C LEU A 709 14.84 26.56 9.95
N PRO A 710 13.85 26.15 9.14
CA PRO A 710 12.76 27.01 8.74
C PRO A 710 11.79 27.28 9.91
N PRO A 711 11.11 28.44 9.95
CA PRO A 711 10.20 28.79 11.04
C PRO A 711 9.05 27.79 11.25
N TRP A 712 8.63 27.06 10.22
CA TRP A 712 7.57 26.05 10.35
C TRP A 712 8.07 24.78 11.05
N VAL A 713 9.35 24.43 10.89
CA VAL A 713 10.00 23.29 11.53
C VAL A 713 10.25 23.59 13.00
N GLU A 714 10.69 24.81 13.29
CA GLU A 714 10.82 25.34 14.65
C GLU A 714 9.51 25.23 15.43
N ARG A 715 8.37 25.57 14.81
CA ARG A 715 7.04 25.39 15.42
C ARG A 715 6.74 23.93 15.77
N ILE A 716 7.08 22.98 14.89
CA ILE A 716 6.89 21.54 15.17
C ILE A 716 7.76 21.11 16.36
N PHE A 717 9.04 21.48 16.37
CA PHE A 717 9.95 21.16 17.47
C PHE A 717 9.48 21.77 18.80
N SER A 718 9.04 23.04 18.79
CA SER A 718 8.50 23.70 19.98
C SER A 718 7.24 23.02 20.56
N THR A 719 6.52 22.24 19.74
CA THR A 719 5.33 21.49 20.18
C THR A 719 5.72 20.21 20.94
N VAL A 720 6.87 19.62 20.61
CA VAL A 720 7.38 18.39 21.25
C VAL A 720 8.44 18.65 22.32
N SER A 721 8.95 19.87 22.42
CA SER A 721 9.86 20.30 23.48
C SER A 721 9.11 20.57 24.80
N PRO A 722 9.68 20.20 25.96
CA PRO A 722 9.03 20.39 27.25
C PRO A 722 8.94 21.88 27.63
N SER A 723 7.75 22.44 27.62
CA SER A 723 7.49 23.84 28.01
C SER A 723 7.32 24.08 29.53
N SER A 724 7.29 23.00 30.32
CA SER A 724 7.16 23.07 31.79
C SER A 724 7.84 21.85 32.43
N PHE A 725 8.20 21.95 33.70
CA PHE A 725 8.75 20.81 34.45
C PHE A 725 7.82 19.59 34.44
N LYS A 726 6.49 19.83 34.51
CA LYS A 726 5.50 18.76 34.39
C LYS A 726 5.60 18.06 33.03
N ASN A 727 5.71 18.82 31.93
CA ASN A 727 5.86 18.26 30.59
C ASN A 727 7.19 17.51 30.43
N LEU A 728 8.29 18.03 31.01
CA LEU A 728 9.59 17.35 31.02
C LEU A 728 9.49 15.97 31.68
N VAL A 729 8.90 15.89 32.87
CA VAL A 729 8.73 14.62 33.60
C VAL A 729 7.87 13.65 32.80
N VAL A 730 6.77 14.13 32.23
CA VAL A 730 5.83 13.34 31.44
C VAL A 730 6.48 12.77 30.17
N LEU A 731 7.16 13.61 29.37
CA LEU A 731 7.83 13.19 28.15
C LEU A 731 9.02 12.27 28.44
N SER A 732 9.74 12.51 29.54
CA SER A 732 10.82 11.63 29.98
C SER A 732 10.29 10.25 30.36
N PHE A 733 9.21 10.19 31.15
CA PHE A 733 8.55 8.93 31.51
C PHE A 733 8.07 8.19 30.25
N PHE A 734 7.39 8.91 29.35
CA PHE A 734 6.94 8.35 28.09
C PHE A 734 8.09 7.73 27.29
N THR A 735 9.19 8.46 27.18
CA THR A 735 10.36 8.02 26.41
C THR A 735 11.00 6.76 27.00
N ILE A 736 11.13 6.69 28.33
CA ILE A 736 11.75 5.56 29.03
C ILE A 736 10.91 4.28 28.89
N PHE A 737 9.59 4.39 29.02
CA PHE A 737 8.72 3.22 29.13
C PHE A 737 8.01 2.83 27.82
N PHE A 738 7.92 3.74 26.85
CA PHE A 738 7.18 3.52 25.60
C PHE A 738 8.03 3.74 24.37
N ALA A 739 8.47 4.98 24.09
CA ALA A 739 9.11 5.30 22.82
C ALA A 739 10.38 4.46 22.59
N ALA A 740 11.39 4.55 23.48
CA ALA A 740 12.63 3.82 23.30
C ALA A 740 12.44 2.28 23.30
N PRO A 741 11.63 1.66 24.19
CA PRO A 741 11.32 0.24 24.08
C PRO A 741 10.66 -0.16 22.76
N CYS A 742 9.64 0.58 22.32
CA CYS A 742 8.90 0.26 21.09
C CYS A 742 9.79 0.38 19.85
N GLU A 743 10.53 1.48 19.75
CA GLU A 743 11.46 1.73 18.65
C GLU A 743 12.58 0.69 18.62
N GLU A 744 13.25 0.39 19.73
CA GLU A 744 14.33 -0.58 19.70
C GLU A 744 13.83 -2.01 19.43
N MET A 745 12.63 -2.38 19.91
CA MET A 745 11.99 -3.67 19.58
C MET A 745 11.77 -3.80 18.07
N LEU A 746 11.26 -2.74 17.43
CA LEU A 746 11.09 -2.70 15.99
C LEU A 746 12.44 -2.68 15.26
N PHE A 747 13.33 -1.75 15.57
CA PHE A 747 14.53 -1.49 14.78
C PHE A 747 15.69 -2.44 15.04
N ARG A 748 15.97 -2.79 16.30
CA ARG A 748 17.03 -3.75 16.64
C ARG A 748 16.50 -5.15 16.67
N GLY A 749 15.41 -5.35 17.40
CA GLY A 749 14.80 -6.66 17.59
C GLY A 749 14.33 -7.30 16.29
N PHE A 750 13.73 -6.51 15.38
CA PHE A 750 13.14 -7.04 14.16
C PHE A 750 13.84 -6.60 12.87
N VAL A 751 14.00 -5.29 12.65
CA VAL A 751 14.50 -4.74 11.39
C VAL A 751 15.95 -5.10 11.15
N GLN A 752 16.84 -4.79 12.09
CA GLN A 752 18.27 -5.10 11.99
C GLN A 752 18.48 -6.59 11.78
N ARG A 753 17.83 -7.44 12.57
CA ARG A 753 18.00 -8.90 12.45
C ARG A 753 17.58 -9.45 11.09
N GLY A 754 16.49 -8.94 10.52
CA GLY A 754 16.02 -9.35 9.20
C GLY A 754 16.90 -8.82 8.06
N LEU A 755 17.49 -7.63 8.21
CA LEU A 755 18.49 -7.13 7.27
C LEU A 755 19.80 -7.91 7.36
N GLU A 756 20.30 -8.19 8.58
CA GLU A 756 21.49 -9.01 8.81
C GLU A 756 21.32 -10.42 8.23
N SER A 757 20.13 -11.04 8.35
CA SER A 757 19.86 -12.37 7.81
C SER A 757 19.95 -12.44 6.28
N SER A 758 19.83 -11.30 5.60
CA SER A 758 19.74 -11.23 4.13
C SER A 758 20.90 -10.49 3.47
N LEU A 759 21.54 -9.55 4.17
CA LEU A 759 22.59 -8.66 3.66
C LEU A 759 23.94 -8.85 4.38
N GLY A 760 23.97 -9.66 5.44
CA GLY A 760 25.12 -9.81 6.31
C GLY A 760 25.22 -8.72 7.38
N ASP A 761 26.07 -8.97 8.36
CA ASP A 761 26.18 -8.23 9.62
C ASP A 761 26.32 -6.71 9.46
N THR A 762 27.35 -6.29 8.72
CA THR A 762 27.70 -4.88 8.57
C THR A 762 26.59 -4.11 7.85
N TRP A 763 26.10 -4.65 6.74
CA TRP A 763 25.05 -4.01 5.95
C TRP A 763 23.68 -4.09 6.62
N GLY A 764 23.46 -5.08 7.50
CA GLY A 764 22.27 -5.17 8.34
C GLY A 764 22.20 -4.06 9.39
N ILE A 765 23.34 -3.77 10.06
CA ILE A 765 23.46 -2.64 10.98
C ILE A 765 23.25 -1.33 10.21
N VAL A 766 24.08 -1.06 9.19
CA VAL A 766 24.04 0.20 8.42
C VAL A 766 22.66 0.43 7.83
N GLY A 767 22.05 -0.60 7.22
CA GLY A 767 20.71 -0.52 6.66
C GLY A 767 19.64 -0.20 7.71
N SER A 768 19.67 -0.85 8.88
CA SER A 768 18.72 -0.55 9.97
C SER A 768 18.90 0.86 10.51
N SER A 769 20.14 1.33 10.66
CA SER A 769 20.43 2.70 11.12
C SER A 769 19.93 3.76 10.13
N ILE A 770 20.08 3.53 8.81
CA ILE A 770 19.53 4.43 7.79
C ILE A 770 18.00 4.47 7.91
N LEU A 771 17.35 3.30 7.97
CA LEU A 771 15.90 3.21 8.10
C LEU A 771 15.38 3.86 9.38
N PHE A 772 16.12 3.76 10.48
CA PHE A 772 15.82 4.42 11.75
C PHE A 772 15.83 5.93 11.62
N GLY A 773 16.87 6.50 11.00
CA GLY A 773 16.92 7.95 10.72
C GLY A 773 15.79 8.41 9.79
N LEU A 774 15.44 7.62 8.78
CA LEU A 774 14.35 7.93 7.85
C LEU A 774 12.96 7.85 8.48
N PHE A 775 12.77 6.98 9.48
CA PHE A 775 11.48 6.78 10.13
C PHE A 775 10.93 8.03 10.82
N HIS A 776 11.82 8.95 11.19
CA HIS A 776 11.47 10.24 11.80
C HIS A 776 10.86 11.23 10.80
N LEU A 777 10.95 10.96 9.48
CA LEU A 777 10.43 11.83 8.40
C LEU A 777 10.88 13.31 8.51
N ASN A 778 12.04 13.53 9.13
CA ASN A 778 12.56 14.85 9.47
C ASN A 778 14.06 14.91 9.13
N LEU A 779 14.42 15.78 8.19
CA LEU A 779 15.79 15.92 7.71
C LEU A 779 16.77 16.35 8.82
N TRP A 780 16.32 17.19 9.76
CA TRP A 780 17.14 17.68 10.88
C TRP A 780 17.45 16.59 11.91
N GLN A 781 16.56 15.60 12.04
CA GLN A 781 16.77 14.45 12.93
C GLN A 781 17.49 13.28 12.25
N PHE A 782 17.51 13.23 10.91
CA PHE A 782 18.05 12.10 10.15
C PHE A 782 19.49 11.75 10.54
N LEU A 783 20.42 12.71 10.50
CA LEU A 783 21.84 12.44 10.76
C LEU A 783 22.11 12.05 12.23
N PRO A 784 21.60 12.79 13.24
CA PRO A 784 21.70 12.36 14.64
C PRO A 784 21.12 10.96 14.88
N ALA A 785 19.92 10.69 14.36
CA ALA A 785 19.26 9.40 14.53
C ALA A 785 20.00 8.27 13.79
N PHE A 786 20.53 8.51 12.59
CA PHE A 786 21.36 7.55 11.87
C PHE A 786 22.61 7.15 12.68
N LEU A 787 23.33 8.12 13.22
CA LEU A 787 24.54 7.86 14.01
C LEU A 787 24.23 7.16 15.34
N LEU A 788 23.18 7.59 16.04
CA LEU A 788 22.66 6.88 17.21
C LEU A 788 22.32 5.44 16.84
N GLY A 789 21.65 5.24 15.70
CA GLY A 789 21.30 3.92 15.20
C GLY A 789 22.50 3.03 14.89
N LEU A 790 23.63 3.58 14.45
CA LEU A 790 24.87 2.82 14.25
C LEU A 790 25.44 2.35 15.60
N ILE A 791 25.47 3.23 16.59
CA ILE A 791 25.94 2.92 17.96
C ILE A 791 25.05 1.83 18.57
N LEU A 792 23.73 2.03 18.56
CA LEU A 792 22.76 1.08 19.11
C LEU A 792 22.82 -0.27 18.40
N GLY A 793 22.90 -0.28 17.06
CA GLY A 793 22.97 -1.51 16.29
C GLY A 793 24.26 -2.30 16.50
N TYR A 794 25.40 -1.60 16.63
CA TYR A 794 26.67 -2.22 16.97
C TYR A 794 26.67 -2.82 18.38
N VAL A 795 26.20 -2.06 19.37
CA VAL A 795 26.09 -2.52 20.75
C VAL A 795 25.16 -3.74 20.83
N PHE A 796 23.97 -3.66 20.24
CA PHE A 796 23.01 -4.77 20.19
C PHE A 796 23.66 -6.08 19.72
N ARG A 797 24.39 -6.02 18.60
CA ARG A 797 25.09 -7.18 18.04
C ARG A 797 26.21 -7.67 18.95
N ARG A 798 27.08 -6.77 19.46
CA ARG A 798 28.19 -7.11 20.37
C ARG A 798 27.70 -7.72 21.68
N ARG A 799 26.52 -7.33 22.13
CA ARG A 799 25.84 -7.88 23.31
C ARG A 799 25.04 -9.16 23.01
N ARG A 800 25.32 -9.82 21.88
CA ARG A 800 24.66 -11.07 21.45
C ARG A 800 23.14 -10.92 21.36
N TYR A 801 22.70 -9.81 20.75
CA TYR A 801 21.29 -9.48 20.50
C TYR A 801 20.44 -9.29 21.76
N ARG A 802 21.04 -8.80 22.85
CA ARG A 802 20.31 -8.37 24.05
C ARG A 802 19.84 -6.93 23.89
N ILE A 803 18.53 -6.72 23.99
CA ILE A 803 17.92 -5.44 23.62
C ILE A 803 17.95 -4.38 24.72
N TRP A 804 18.17 -4.77 25.98
CA TRP A 804 18.12 -3.83 27.12
C TRP A 804 19.18 -2.74 27.10
N CYS A 805 20.38 -3.02 26.55
CA CYS A 805 21.42 -2.00 26.44
C CYS A 805 21.04 -0.92 25.41
N PRO A 806 20.63 -1.28 24.18
CA PRO A 806 20.03 -0.32 23.24
C PRO A 806 18.86 0.47 23.82
N ILE A 807 17.88 -0.19 24.46
CA ILE A 807 16.71 0.49 25.05
C ILE A 807 17.14 1.55 26.06
N ALA A 808 18.04 1.20 26.98
CA ALA A 808 18.47 2.11 28.03
C ALA A 808 19.32 3.26 27.49
N LEU A 809 20.22 2.98 26.55
CA LEU A 809 21.07 3.99 25.94
C LEU A 809 20.21 4.99 25.15
N HIS A 810 19.24 4.49 24.37
CA HIS A 810 18.31 5.34 23.62
C HIS A 810 17.42 6.17 24.55
N ALA A 811 16.80 5.56 25.56
CA ALA A 811 15.98 6.27 26.54
C ALA A 811 16.78 7.38 27.26
N ALA A 812 17.97 7.05 27.74
CA ALA A 812 18.83 8.00 28.45
C ALA A 812 19.33 9.13 27.53
N TYR A 813 19.64 8.82 26.27
CA TYR A 813 20.00 9.82 25.26
C TYR A 813 18.85 10.82 25.06
N ASN A 814 17.63 10.35 24.79
CA ASN A 814 16.48 11.23 24.57
C ASN A 814 16.11 12.04 25.82
N VAL A 815 16.12 11.43 27.01
CA VAL A 815 15.87 12.15 28.27
C VAL A 815 16.92 13.24 28.50
N THR A 816 18.20 12.98 28.18
CA THR A 816 19.25 13.99 28.27
C THR A 816 18.95 15.16 27.34
N LEU A 817 18.51 14.90 26.10
CA LEU A 817 18.12 15.96 25.17
C LEU A 817 16.90 16.76 25.65
N LEU A 818 15.88 16.11 26.22
CA LEU A 818 14.72 16.79 26.80
C LEU A 818 15.13 17.71 27.97
N ILE A 819 16.05 17.25 28.83
CA ILE A 819 16.60 18.06 29.93
C ILE A 819 17.37 19.26 29.38
N LEU A 820 18.24 19.07 28.39
CA LEU A 820 19.00 20.15 27.77
C LEU A 820 18.07 21.19 27.12
N SER A 821 17.07 20.74 26.36
CA SER A 821 16.06 21.60 25.75
C SER A 821 15.31 22.43 26.79
N TYR A 822 14.88 21.81 27.91
CA TYR A 822 14.21 22.51 29.00
C TYR A 822 15.12 23.54 29.71
N VAL A 823 16.37 23.17 30.00
CA VAL A 823 17.30 24.02 30.76
C VAL A 823 17.75 25.23 29.93
N PHE A 824 17.98 25.03 28.64
CA PHE A 824 18.50 26.08 27.76
C PHE A 824 17.41 26.82 26.96
N ASN A 825 16.13 26.41 27.08
CA ASN A 825 15.01 26.93 26.29
C ASN A 825 15.26 26.89 24.77
N VAL A 826 15.79 25.76 24.27
CA VAL A 826 16.15 25.54 22.85
C VAL A 826 15.38 24.38 22.25
#